data_AF-A0A953V1M2-F1
#
_entry.id   AF-A0A953V1M2-F1
#
_cell.length_a   1.000
_cell.length_b   1.000
_cell.length_c   1.000
_cell.angle_alpha   90.00
_cell.angle_beta   90.00
_cell.angle_gamma   90.00
#
_symmetry.space_group_name_H-M   'P 1'
#
loop_
_entity.id
_entity.type
_entity.pdbx_description
1 polymer ?
#
loop_
_entity_poly.entity_id
_entity_poly.type
_entity_poly.pdbx_seq_one_letter_code
_entity_poly.pdbx_strand_id
1 'polypeptide(L)'
;LAKSEDVAGAWRTYEFNITDAALIGKPNVLAVQVFSPTDTDLAITFVDWNPAPPDKNMGLFRDVNITTSGPVALRYPAVVSKVDSPGNDTAHLTVTALLKNAANHPVKGTLKGQIETVEFSQEVELGSGESKDVAFNSEQFPQLSIDHPRLWWPAQMGRPERYNLTLELNLDGKISDRAETKFGIREVKSEVLAANRRLFSINGKNVLIRGGGWSPDMMLREDPQRLRDEFRYVQDMGLNAIRLEGKLETREFFDLADERGILLIAGWCCCDHWEHWANWKTQDFSIAEQSLRDQIYRLRGHPSLIAWMNGSDNPPPPDVEQTYLKVEKDLLWTNPVVSSATAKLAGFSGESGVKMTGPYEYVAPSYWQTDKTDSARQCNQGGCGGAYGFNTETSMGPAVPPIESIRAMVGKDHLWPMDDVWNYHAGGGAFKDLHVFTDALNARFGPATSAEDYALKSQLQAYEGIRAMYEAYSRNKYTSTGVIQWMLNNAWPSMIWHLYDFYLRPGGGYFGAKTAMEPLHPVYGYDDHSVWVVSSQYVDAMGLKLTAQILNLNMTEKFSKEVALDAAADSTAKILTLPDIDGLSPTYFMVLRLHDSSGNLVGSNFYWLSTKPETLDWEKSNWYTTPTASYADYTALSQLPKVKLTVADRTERKGEEAITSVTLENPSKSLAFFVRLKVNKGKGGDEILPVVWQDNYVSLLPGEKREVTATYRSQDLGAAQPAVEVSGWNVE
;
A
#
# COMPACT_ATOMS: atom_id res chain seq x y z
N LEU A 1 1.14 -25.31 -32.18
CA LEU A 1 1.41 -23.91 -31.78
C LEU A 1 2.54 -23.85 -30.77
N ALA A 2 2.45 -24.61 -29.68
CA ALA A 2 3.52 -24.72 -28.68
C ALA A 2 3.40 -26.07 -27.93
N LYS A 3 4.47 -26.50 -27.27
CA LYS A 3 4.54 -27.62 -26.34
C LYS A 3 4.74 -27.11 -24.90
N SER A 4 4.68 -28.02 -23.92
CA SER A 4 4.88 -27.68 -22.50
C SER A 4 6.26 -27.08 -22.18
N GLU A 5 7.28 -27.40 -22.98
CA GLU A 5 8.63 -26.82 -22.85
C GLU A 5 8.73 -25.37 -23.38
N ASP A 6 7.80 -24.95 -24.25
CA ASP A 6 7.77 -23.61 -24.82
C ASP A 6 7.05 -22.59 -23.91
N VAL A 7 6.17 -23.07 -23.02
CA VAL A 7 5.25 -22.27 -22.20
C VAL A 7 5.37 -22.66 -20.73
N ALA A 8 6.32 -22.04 -20.02
CA ALA A 8 6.61 -22.27 -18.61
C ALA A 8 7.01 -20.96 -17.90
N GLY A 9 6.48 -20.75 -16.69
CA GLY A 9 6.67 -19.56 -15.86
C GLY A 9 5.45 -18.64 -15.85
N ALA A 10 4.97 -18.28 -14.64
CA ALA A 10 3.74 -17.51 -14.47
C ALA A 10 3.87 -16.06 -14.98
N TRP A 11 5.07 -15.49 -14.97
CA TRP A 11 5.32 -14.10 -15.32
C TRP A 11 5.89 -13.90 -16.73
N ARG A 12 5.73 -14.87 -17.62
CA ARG A 12 6.08 -14.72 -19.04
C ARG A 12 4.88 -14.37 -19.90
N THR A 13 5.11 -13.65 -20.98
CA THR A 13 4.13 -13.32 -22.01
C THR A 13 4.45 -14.12 -23.26
N TYR A 14 3.44 -14.79 -23.82
CA TYR A 14 3.61 -15.64 -25.00
C TYR A 14 2.86 -15.04 -26.18
N GLU A 15 3.55 -14.95 -27.32
CA GLU A 15 2.97 -14.48 -28.58
C GLU A 15 3.26 -15.51 -29.66
N PHE A 16 2.20 -16.08 -30.23
CA PHE A 16 2.29 -17.10 -31.28
C PHE A 16 1.78 -16.54 -32.60
N ASN A 17 2.58 -16.63 -33.66
CA ASN A 17 2.08 -16.37 -35.00
C ASN A 17 1.20 -17.55 -35.44
N ILE A 18 -0.11 -17.31 -35.50
CA ILE A 18 -1.10 -18.31 -35.90
C ILE A 18 -1.62 -18.14 -37.33
N THR A 19 -1.00 -17.25 -38.13
CA THR A 19 -1.51 -16.87 -39.47
C THR A 19 -1.75 -18.09 -40.37
N ASP A 20 -0.80 -19.02 -40.42
CA ASP A 20 -0.90 -20.22 -41.25
C ASP A 20 -1.82 -21.30 -40.66
N ALA A 21 -2.07 -21.24 -39.35
CA ALA A 21 -2.93 -22.19 -38.64
C ALA A 21 -4.40 -21.74 -38.59
N ALA A 22 -4.66 -20.43 -38.71
CA ALA A 22 -5.98 -19.84 -38.62
C ALA A 22 -6.79 -20.07 -39.91
N LEU A 23 -8.00 -20.59 -39.75
CA LEU A 23 -8.94 -20.78 -40.85
C LEU A 23 -9.81 -19.52 -41.01
N ILE A 24 -9.42 -18.62 -41.92
CA ILE A 24 -10.13 -17.35 -42.16
C ILE A 24 -11.57 -17.62 -42.62
N GLY A 25 -12.53 -16.96 -41.95
CA GLY A 25 -13.96 -17.09 -42.25
C GLY A 25 -14.59 -18.43 -41.83
N LYS A 26 -13.85 -19.28 -41.09
CA LYS A 26 -14.32 -20.57 -40.59
C LYS A 26 -14.18 -20.65 -39.06
N PRO A 27 -14.89 -21.57 -38.39
CA PRO A 27 -14.66 -21.85 -36.98
C PRO A 27 -13.22 -22.31 -36.72
N ASN A 28 -12.62 -21.77 -35.66
CA ASN A 28 -11.31 -22.14 -35.15
C ASN A 28 -11.45 -22.61 -33.69
N VAL A 29 -10.56 -23.48 -33.24
CA VAL A 29 -10.52 -23.96 -31.85
C VAL A 29 -9.13 -23.74 -31.29
N LEU A 30 -9.04 -23.00 -30.19
CA LEU A 30 -7.86 -22.92 -29.34
C LEU A 30 -8.07 -23.82 -28.13
N ALA A 31 -7.17 -24.77 -27.93
CA ALA A 31 -7.16 -25.63 -26.75
C ALA A 31 -5.84 -25.42 -25.99
N VAL A 32 -5.94 -25.24 -24.68
CA VAL A 32 -4.79 -25.05 -23.79
C VAL A 32 -4.82 -26.13 -22.72
N GLN A 33 -3.77 -26.95 -22.69
CA GLN A 33 -3.56 -27.90 -21.60
C GLN A 33 -2.73 -27.22 -20.52
N VAL A 34 -3.33 -27.05 -19.33
CA VAL A 34 -2.68 -26.40 -18.18
C VAL A 34 -2.25 -27.48 -17.17
N PHE A 35 -1.05 -27.31 -16.62
CA PHE A 35 -0.50 -28.17 -15.59
C PHE A 35 -0.53 -27.44 -14.24
N SER A 36 -0.83 -28.16 -13.17
CA SER A 36 -0.76 -27.60 -11.82
C SER A 36 0.68 -27.23 -11.49
N PRO A 37 0.94 -26.04 -10.93
CA PRO A 37 2.28 -25.70 -10.47
C PRO A 37 2.70 -26.58 -9.28
N THR A 38 4.01 -26.76 -9.16
CA THR A 38 4.74 -27.43 -8.09
C THR A 38 5.55 -26.42 -7.28
N ASP A 39 6.13 -26.87 -6.18
CA ASP A 39 7.07 -26.12 -5.35
C ASP A 39 8.41 -25.80 -6.05
N THR A 40 8.66 -26.42 -7.21
CA THR A 40 9.87 -26.19 -8.02
C THR A 40 9.60 -25.38 -9.30
N ASP A 41 8.42 -24.77 -9.42
CA ASP A 41 8.08 -23.91 -10.54
C ASP A 41 8.20 -22.43 -10.16
N LEU A 42 8.65 -21.60 -11.10
CA LEU A 42 8.58 -20.13 -11.01
C LEU A 42 7.12 -19.68 -11.17
N ALA A 43 6.32 -19.90 -10.13
CA ALA A 43 4.88 -19.71 -10.07
C ALA A 43 4.47 -18.60 -9.09
N ILE A 44 3.17 -18.49 -8.80
CA ILE A 44 2.62 -17.56 -7.81
C ILE A 44 2.29 -18.35 -6.54
N THR A 45 2.89 -17.96 -5.41
CA THR A 45 2.60 -18.55 -4.09
C THR A 45 2.13 -17.47 -3.12
N PHE A 46 1.42 -17.84 -2.07
CA PHE A 46 0.97 -16.89 -1.03
C PHE A 46 1.82 -16.92 0.25
N VAL A 47 2.98 -17.59 0.21
CA VAL A 47 3.92 -17.72 1.32
C VAL A 47 3.19 -18.16 2.61
N ASP A 48 3.10 -17.30 3.62
CA ASP A 48 2.43 -17.51 4.89
C ASP A 48 1.23 -16.57 5.08
N TRP A 49 0.79 -15.88 4.03
CA TRP A 49 -0.27 -14.87 4.10
C TRP A 49 -1.66 -15.49 4.30
N ASN A 50 -1.84 -16.71 3.79
CA ASN A 50 -3.06 -17.50 3.83
C ASN A 50 -2.76 -18.99 3.55
N PRO A 51 -3.70 -19.89 3.82
CA PRO A 51 -3.63 -21.27 3.36
C PRO A 51 -3.51 -21.36 1.84
N ALA A 52 -2.81 -22.38 1.35
CA ALA A 52 -2.63 -22.59 -0.07
C ALA A 52 -3.99 -22.81 -0.78
N PRO A 53 -4.25 -22.17 -1.94
CA PRO A 53 -5.45 -22.43 -2.72
C PRO A 53 -5.51 -23.90 -3.15
N PRO A 54 -6.67 -24.56 -3.11
CA PRO A 54 -6.78 -26.01 -3.36
C PRO A 54 -6.26 -26.47 -4.73
N ASP A 55 -6.39 -25.63 -5.76
CA ASP A 55 -5.93 -25.88 -7.13
C ASP A 55 -4.55 -25.30 -7.43
N LYS A 56 -3.88 -24.71 -6.42
CA LYS A 56 -2.60 -24.03 -6.53
C LYS A 56 -2.59 -22.92 -7.61
N ASN A 57 -3.73 -22.30 -7.87
CA ASN A 57 -3.91 -21.30 -8.92
C ASN A 57 -3.53 -21.77 -10.32
N MET A 58 -3.73 -23.06 -10.62
CA MET A 58 -3.55 -23.55 -11.97
C MET A 58 -4.58 -22.92 -12.91
N GLY A 59 -4.14 -22.33 -14.01
CA GLY A 59 -5.06 -21.78 -15.01
C GLY A 59 -4.44 -20.71 -15.88
N LEU A 60 -5.27 -20.19 -16.77
CA LEU A 60 -5.02 -18.93 -17.46
C LEU A 60 -5.59 -17.82 -16.57
N PHE A 61 -4.73 -17.20 -15.78
CA PHE A 61 -5.14 -16.17 -14.82
C PHE A 61 -5.08 -14.75 -15.40
N ARG A 62 -4.87 -14.62 -16.73
CA ARG A 62 -4.85 -13.37 -17.49
C ARG A 62 -5.40 -13.56 -18.90
N ASP A 63 -5.72 -12.46 -19.56
CA ASP A 63 -6.28 -12.42 -20.90
C ASP A 63 -5.47 -13.19 -21.95
N VAL A 64 -6.19 -13.90 -22.82
CA VAL A 64 -5.66 -14.48 -24.07
C VAL A 64 -6.27 -13.72 -25.25
N ASN A 65 -5.45 -12.93 -25.93
CA ASN A 65 -5.87 -12.05 -27.00
C ASN A 65 -5.51 -12.60 -28.39
N ILE A 66 -6.42 -12.44 -29.36
CA ILE A 66 -6.14 -12.64 -30.79
C ILE A 66 -6.00 -11.25 -31.41
N THR A 67 -4.81 -10.92 -31.90
CA THR A 67 -4.51 -9.65 -32.54
C THR A 67 -4.20 -9.84 -34.02
N THR A 68 -4.37 -8.77 -34.80
CA THR A 68 -4.05 -8.75 -36.23
C THR A 68 -3.18 -7.56 -36.55
N SER A 69 -2.14 -7.78 -37.34
CA SER A 69 -1.29 -6.74 -37.92
C SER A 69 -1.06 -7.06 -39.39
N GLY A 70 -0.42 -6.13 -40.09
CA GLY A 70 0.31 -6.41 -41.32
C GLY A 70 1.58 -7.24 -41.06
N PRO A 71 2.54 -7.22 -41.99
CA PRO A 71 3.78 -8.01 -41.91
C PRO A 71 4.62 -7.79 -40.66
N VAL A 72 4.59 -6.58 -40.10
CA VAL A 72 5.32 -6.21 -38.89
C VAL A 72 4.35 -5.76 -37.81
N ALA A 73 4.51 -6.35 -36.64
CA ALA A 73 3.74 -6.03 -35.45
C ALA A 73 4.49 -5.03 -34.57
N LEU A 74 3.75 -4.11 -33.93
CA LEU A 74 4.28 -3.13 -32.99
C LEU A 74 3.86 -3.53 -31.56
N ARG A 75 4.82 -3.67 -30.66
CA ARG A 75 4.61 -4.12 -29.27
C ARG A 75 5.29 -3.19 -28.28
N TYR A 76 4.71 -3.13 -27.08
CA TYR A 76 5.27 -2.47 -25.89
C TYR A 76 5.76 -1.03 -26.12
N PRO A 77 4.92 -0.14 -26.70
CA PRO A 77 5.26 1.28 -26.76
C PRO A 77 5.46 1.82 -25.33
N ALA A 78 6.54 2.57 -25.12
CA ALA A 78 6.82 3.23 -23.84
C ALA A 78 7.50 4.58 -24.07
N VAL A 79 7.30 5.49 -23.11
CA VAL A 79 8.03 6.76 -23.05
C VAL A 79 8.73 6.82 -21.71
N VAL A 80 10.04 7.00 -21.77
CA VAL A 80 10.90 7.21 -20.61
C VAL A 80 11.27 8.68 -20.55
N SER A 81 11.23 9.29 -19.37
CA SER A 81 11.56 10.71 -19.19
C SER A 81 12.74 10.92 -18.25
N LYS A 82 13.61 11.86 -18.62
CA LYS A 82 14.57 12.51 -17.73
C LYS A 82 14.14 13.95 -17.53
N VAL A 83 13.92 14.36 -16.28
CA VAL A 83 13.53 15.74 -15.94
C VAL A 83 14.73 16.48 -15.36
N ASP A 84 14.88 17.76 -15.68
CA ASP A 84 15.92 18.64 -15.12
C ASP A 84 15.60 19.05 -13.68
N SER A 85 15.44 18.05 -12.80
CA SER A 85 15.15 18.24 -11.38
C SER A 85 16.35 18.88 -10.65
N PRO A 86 16.13 19.80 -9.70
CA PRO A 86 14.83 20.19 -9.13
C PRO A 86 14.15 21.37 -9.84
N GLY A 87 14.77 21.95 -10.88
CA GLY A 87 14.20 23.08 -11.63
C GLY A 87 12.92 22.71 -12.36
N ASN A 88 12.88 21.50 -12.92
CA ASN A 88 11.72 20.91 -13.60
C ASN A 88 11.25 21.70 -14.84
N ASP A 89 12.12 22.56 -15.40
CA ASP A 89 11.79 23.45 -16.52
C ASP A 89 11.78 22.74 -17.87
N THR A 90 12.47 21.61 -18.01
CA THR A 90 12.56 20.82 -19.24
C THR A 90 12.56 19.33 -18.93
N ALA A 91 11.94 18.52 -19.80
CA ALA A 91 12.02 17.06 -19.77
C ALA A 91 12.49 16.50 -21.13
N HIS A 92 13.41 15.56 -21.08
CA HIS A 92 13.97 14.86 -22.22
C HIS A 92 13.34 13.46 -22.33
N LEU A 93 12.63 13.22 -23.43
CA LEU A 93 11.89 11.97 -23.64
C LEU A 93 12.69 11.00 -24.52
N THR A 94 12.61 9.72 -24.17
CA THR A 94 13.01 8.59 -25.03
C THR A 94 11.79 7.72 -25.28
N VAL A 95 11.34 7.66 -26.54
CA VAL A 95 10.22 6.82 -26.98
C VAL A 95 10.77 5.51 -27.51
N THR A 96 10.20 4.37 -27.12
CA THR A 96 10.64 3.04 -27.58
C THR A 96 9.47 2.11 -27.87
N ALA A 97 9.67 1.18 -28.80
CA ALA A 97 8.76 0.08 -29.08
C ALA A 97 9.52 -1.12 -29.67
N LEU A 98 8.98 -2.32 -29.47
CA LEU A 98 9.46 -3.55 -30.08
C LEU A 98 8.74 -3.78 -31.41
N LEU A 99 9.49 -3.90 -32.50
CA LEU A 99 8.98 -4.28 -33.82
C LEU A 99 9.25 -5.76 -34.05
N LYS A 100 8.25 -6.52 -34.52
CA LYS A 100 8.39 -7.95 -34.85
C LYS A 100 7.99 -8.22 -36.29
N ASN A 101 8.94 -8.59 -37.14
CA ASN A 101 8.67 -8.96 -38.52
C ASN A 101 8.21 -10.42 -38.60
N ALA A 102 6.94 -10.64 -38.88
CA ALA A 102 6.36 -11.97 -39.09
C ALA A 102 6.54 -12.49 -40.52
N ALA A 103 7.00 -11.66 -41.46
CA ALA A 103 7.25 -12.08 -42.83
C ALA A 103 8.52 -12.92 -42.96
N ASN A 104 8.53 -13.75 -44.01
CA ASN A 104 9.66 -14.58 -44.41
C ASN A 104 10.69 -13.85 -45.30
N HIS A 105 10.66 -12.51 -45.31
CA HIS A 105 11.55 -11.66 -46.07
C HIS A 105 11.83 -10.37 -45.30
N PRO A 106 12.95 -9.67 -45.59
CA PRO A 106 13.22 -8.37 -45.01
C PRO A 106 12.16 -7.33 -45.41
N VAL A 107 11.86 -6.43 -44.49
CA VAL A 107 10.86 -5.37 -44.65
C VAL A 107 11.47 -4.02 -44.33
N LYS A 108 11.03 -2.99 -45.07
CA LYS A 108 11.43 -1.60 -44.88
C LYS A 108 10.19 -0.74 -44.70
N GLY A 109 10.30 0.28 -43.85
CA GLY A 109 9.24 1.27 -43.72
C GLY A 109 9.56 2.35 -42.71
N THR A 110 8.57 3.19 -42.43
CA THR A 110 8.70 4.36 -41.57
C THR A 110 7.91 4.14 -40.28
N LEU A 111 8.59 4.16 -39.14
CA LEU A 111 7.94 4.23 -37.83
C LEU A 111 7.71 5.71 -37.50
N LYS A 112 6.45 6.08 -37.30
CA LYS A 112 6.02 7.44 -36.93
C LYS A 112 5.49 7.45 -35.51
N GLY A 113 5.70 8.54 -34.80
CA GLY A 113 5.13 8.76 -33.48
C GLY A 113 4.60 10.16 -33.29
N GLN A 114 3.59 10.27 -32.44
CA GLN A 114 2.93 11.52 -32.09
C GLN A 114 2.65 11.58 -30.58
N ILE A 115 3.05 12.69 -29.96
CA ILE A 115 2.70 13.06 -28.59
C ILE A 115 2.08 14.46 -28.66
N GLU A 116 0.76 14.55 -28.51
CA GLU A 116 0.01 15.80 -28.73
C GLU A 116 0.34 16.43 -30.11
N THR A 117 1.02 17.58 -30.13
CA THR A 117 1.44 18.27 -31.36
C THR A 117 2.88 17.93 -31.79
N VAL A 118 3.62 17.13 -31.01
CA VAL A 118 4.99 16.73 -31.30
C VAL A 118 4.97 15.49 -32.19
N GLU A 119 5.58 15.59 -33.37
CA GLU A 119 5.70 14.50 -34.34
C GLU A 119 7.16 14.12 -34.57
N PHE A 120 7.42 12.82 -34.76
CA PHE A 120 8.75 12.28 -35.04
C PHE A 120 8.64 11.01 -35.87
N SER A 121 9.68 10.70 -36.65
CA SER A 121 9.68 9.50 -37.48
C SER A 121 11.09 9.09 -37.90
N GLN A 122 11.29 7.79 -38.14
CA GLN A 122 12.52 7.26 -38.71
C GLN A 122 12.25 6.05 -39.61
N GLU A 123 13.16 5.82 -40.54
CA GLU A 123 13.17 4.60 -41.34
C GLU A 123 13.65 3.42 -40.50
N VAL A 124 13.02 2.26 -40.69
CA VAL A 124 13.36 1.01 -40.04
C VAL A 124 13.49 -0.10 -41.08
N GLU A 125 14.46 -0.97 -40.85
CA GLU A 125 14.67 -2.20 -41.62
C GLU A 125 14.74 -3.37 -40.63
N LEU A 126 13.97 -4.42 -40.93
CA LEU A 126 13.95 -5.66 -40.20
C LEU A 126 14.18 -6.83 -41.15
N GLY A 127 15.08 -7.74 -40.79
CA GLY A 127 15.26 -9.03 -41.45
C GLY A 127 14.05 -9.94 -41.26
N SER A 128 14.01 -11.04 -42.02
CA SER A 128 12.97 -12.06 -41.91
C SER A 128 12.90 -12.63 -40.49
N GLY A 129 11.72 -12.62 -39.85
CA GLY A 129 11.55 -13.13 -38.50
C GLY A 129 12.21 -12.30 -37.38
N GLU A 130 12.82 -11.15 -37.71
CA GLU A 130 13.56 -10.34 -36.74
C GLU A 130 12.61 -9.66 -35.74
N SER A 131 13.01 -9.63 -34.48
CA SER A 131 12.45 -8.75 -33.45
C SER A 131 13.50 -7.71 -33.07
N LYS A 132 13.12 -6.43 -33.06
CA LYS A 132 14.05 -5.32 -32.86
C LYS A 132 13.41 -4.20 -32.06
N ASP A 133 14.04 -3.82 -30.94
CA ASP A 133 13.69 -2.59 -30.24
C ASP A 133 14.16 -1.37 -31.05
N VAL A 134 13.26 -0.42 -31.23
CA VAL A 134 13.51 0.86 -31.89
C VAL A 134 13.29 1.98 -30.87
N ALA A 135 14.11 3.03 -30.93
CA ALA A 135 14.04 4.16 -30.02
C ALA A 135 14.17 5.50 -30.74
N PHE A 136 13.51 6.51 -30.19
CA PHE A 136 13.64 7.93 -30.51
C PHE A 136 14.09 8.65 -29.24
N ASN A 137 15.31 9.17 -29.20
CA ASN A 137 15.80 9.96 -28.07
C ASN A 137 15.85 11.45 -28.43
N SER A 138 15.84 12.30 -27.41
CA SER A 138 15.87 13.75 -27.57
C SER A 138 17.17 14.29 -28.18
N GLU A 139 18.28 13.55 -28.16
CA GLU A 139 19.52 13.97 -28.82
C GLU A 139 19.40 13.91 -30.35
N GLN A 140 18.71 12.89 -30.86
CA GLN A 140 18.45 12.69 -32.30
C GLN A 140 17.17 13.37 -32.78
N PHE A 141 16.18 13.53 -31.90
CA PHE A 141 14.89 14.15 -32.16
C PHE A 141 14.66 15.29 -31.15
N PRO A 142 15.25 16.49 -31.37
CA PRO A 142 15.21 17.58 -30.40
C PRO A 142 13.82 18.00 -29.94
N GLN A 143 12.79 17.80 -30.78
CA GLN A 143 11.38 18.04 -30.43
C GLN A 143 10.85 17.14 -29.29
N LEU A 144 11.57 16.07 -28.93
CA LEU A 144 11.31 15.24 -27.75
C LEU A 144 11.89 15.83 -26.45
N SER A 145 12.50 17.02 -26.51
CA SER A 145 12.73 17.85 -25.33
C SER A 145 11.52 18.77 -25.15
N ILE A 146 10.76 18.55 -24.09
CA ILE A 146 9.54 19.28 -23.78
C ILE A 146 9.86 20.36 -22.75
N ASP A 147 9.70 21.62 -23.15
CA ASP A 147 9.79 22.75 -22.22
C ASP A 147 8.51 22.86 -21.38
N HIS A 148 8.70 23.10 -20.10
CA HIS A 148 7.67 23.31 -19.08
C HIS A 148 6.62 22.18 -19.09
N PRO A 149 7.07 20.92 -18.93
CA PRO A 149 6.19 19.77 -19.02
C PRO A 149 5.15 19.76 -17.90
N ARG A 150 3.98 19.20 -18.18
CA ARG A 150 2.98 18.85 -17.16
C ARG A 150 3.47 17.59 -16.45
N LEU A 151 4.13 17.78 -15.31
CA LEU A 151 4.73 16.67 -14.57
C LEU A 151 3.67 15.79 -13.92
N TRP A 152 3.93 14.47 -13.94
CA TRP A 152 3.25 13.53 -13.09
C TRP A 152 3.79 13.64 -11.66
N TRP A 153 2.89 13.76 -10.69
CA TRP A 153 3.18 13.75 -9.27
C TRP A 153 2.32 12.72 -8.53
N PRO A 154 2.83 12.15 -7.42
CA PRO A 154 1.97 11.47 -6.45
C PRO A 154 0.87 12.42 -5.96
N ALA A 155 -0.29 11.88 -5.62
CA ALA A 155 -1.48 12.71 -5.33
C ALA A 155 -1.27 13.71 -4.18
N GLN A 156 -0.41 13.38 -3.21
CA GLN A 156 -0.10 14.26 -2.07
C GLN A 156 0.86 15.41 -2.44
N MET A 157 1.54 15.31 -3.59
CA MET A 157 2.58 16.24 -4.04
C MET A 157 2.10 17.14 -5.19
N GLY A 158 1.13 16.70 -5.97
CA GLY A 158 0.64 17.42 -7.13
C GLY A 158 -0.33 16.60 -7.98
N ARG A 159 -0.56 17.05 -9.21
CA ARG A 159 -1.45 16.35 -10.15
C ARG A 159 -0.71 15.19 -10.84
N PRO A 160 -1.32 14.01 -10.96
CA PRO A 160 -0.78 12.90 -11.75
C PRO A 160 -1.05 13.12 -13.26
N GLU A 161 -0.38 14.11 -13.85
CA GLU A 161 -0.55 14.46 -15.27
C GLU A 161 -0.12 13.29 -16.19
N ARG A 162 -0.91 13.05 -17.24
CA ARG A 162 -0.66 11.96 -18.21
C ARG A 162 -0.81 12.46 -19.64
N TYR A 163 0.03 11.93 -20.52
CA TYR A 163 0.08 12.17 -21.96
C TYR A 163 -0.32 10.91 -22.72
N ASN A 164 -0.67 11.08 -24.00
CA ASN A 164 -0.88 9.98 -24.93
C ASN A 164 0.25 9.95 -25.96
N LEU A 165 0.79 8.76 -26.21
CA LEU A 165 1.66 8.44 -27.34
C LEU A 165 0.87 7.60 -28.34
N THR A 166 0.92 7.96 -29.62
CA THR A 166 0.54 7.09 -30.74
C THR A 166 1.78 6.72 -31.53
N LEU A 167 1.97 5.45 -31.87
CA LEU A 167 2.96 4.97 -32.83
C LEU A 167 2.29 4.24 -33.99
N GLU A 168 2.78 4.50 -35.20
CA GLU A 168 2.30 3.88 -36.44
C GLU A 168 3.47 3.43 -37.30
N LEU A 169 3.49 2.15 -37.66
CA LEU A 169 4.47 1.62 -38.62
C LEU A 169 3.85 1.54 -40.01
N ASN A 170 4.42 2.28 -40.95
CA ASN A 170 3.99 2.29 -42.35
C ASN A 170 4.97 1.50 -43.23
N LEU A 171 4.46 0.52 -43.98
CA LEU A 171 5.18 -0.25 -45.00
C LEU A 171 4.56 0.07 -46.37
N ASP A 172 5.36 0.58 -47.31
CA ASP A 172 4.91 0.91 -48.68
C ASP A 172 3.62 1.76 -48.75
N GLY A 173 3.50 2.74 -47.86
CA GLY A 173 2.35 3.65 -47.79
C GLY A 173 1.09 3.05 -47.14
N LYS A 174 1.20 1.88 -46.51
CA LYS A 174 0.12 1.24 -45.73
C LYS A 174 0.55 1.02 -44.28
N ILE A 175 -0.37 1.22 -43.35
CA ILE A 175 -0.12 0.92 -41.93
C ILE A 175 -0.04 -0.60 -41.77
N SER A 176 1.08 -1.08 -41.24
CA SER A 176 1.24 -2.47 -40.80
C SER A 176 0.66 -2.65 -39.41
N ASP A 177 1.00 -1.79 -38.46
CA ASP A 177 0.43 -1.84 -37.10
C ASP A 177 0.43 -0.45 -36.48
N ARG A 178 -0.45 -0.27 -35.48
CA ARG A 178 -0.64 0.97 -34.73
C ARG A 178 -0.84 0.63 -33.26
N ALA A 179 -0.14 1.35 -32.38
CA ALA A 179 -0.30 1.20 -30.94
C ALA A 179 -0.38 2.55 -30.24
N GLU A 180 -1.15 2.59 -29.17
CA GLU A 180 -1.32 3.75 -28.31
C GLU A 180 -0.99 3.38 -26.87
N THR A 181 -0.37 4.31 -26.14
CA THR A 181 -0.12 4.16 -24.70
C THR A 181 -0.20 5.50 -23.99
N LYS A 182 -0.49 5.45 -22.69
CA LYS A 182 -0.42 6.59 -21.78
C LYS A 182 0.92 6.57 -21.06
N PHE A 183 1.43 7.76 -20.73
CA PHE A 183 2.64 7.89 -19.91
C PHE A 183 2.58 9.17 -19.08
N GLY A 184 3.36 9.23 -18.00
CA GLY A 184 3.56 10.44 -17.20
C GLY A 184 5.00 10.89 -17.26
N ILE A 185 5.23 12.21 -17.37
CA ILE A 185 6.58 12.78 -17.33
C ILE A 185 6.98 12.98 -15.88
N ARG A 186 8.00 12.24 -15.43
CA ARG A 186 8.57 12.39 -14.10
C ARG A 186 10.01 11.89 -14.07
N GLU A 187 10.74 12.22 -13.01
CA GLU A 187 12.01 11.58 -12.69
C GLU A 187 11.94 10.97 -11.29
N VAL A 188 12.32 9.69 -11.17
CA VAL A 188 12.51 9.02 -9.88
C VAL A 188 13.99 8.83 -9.65
N LYS A 189 14.46 9.24 -8.47
CA LYS A 189 15.80 8.95 -7.98
C LYS A 189 15.71 8.27 -6.63
N SER A 190 16.74 7.49 -6.30
CA SER A 190 16.97 7.06 -4.92
C SER A 190 18.45 7.13 -4.59
N GLU A 191 18.77 7.40 -3.34
CA GLU A 191 20.13 7.33 -2.81
C GLU A 191 20.15 6.46 -1.55
N VAL A 192 21.26 5.76 -1.33
CA VAL A 192 21.54 5.06 -0.07
C VAL A 192 22.33 6.01 0.81
N LEU A 193 21.67 6.57 1.81
CA LEU A 193 22.25 7.43 2.84
C LEU A 193 23.09 6.62 3.83
N ALA A 194 23.85 7.33 4.68
CA ALA A 194 24.55 6.74 5.81
C ALA A 194 23.64 5.84 6.66
N ALA A 195 24.23 4.77 7.20
CA ALA A 195 23.56 3.68 7.91
C ALA A 195 22.58 2.86 7.04
N ASN A 196 22.90 2.69 5.73
CA ASN A 196 22.17 1.84 4.79
C ASN A 196 20.67 2.22 4.70
N ARG A 197 20.36 3.50 4.44
CA ARG A 197 18.97 4.01 4.38
C ARG A 197 18.65 4.59 3.01
N ARG A 198 17.70 3.99 2.29
CA ARG A 198 17.29 4.41 0.96
C ARG A 198 16.26 5.51 1.05
N LEU A 199 16.59 6.67 0.49
CA LEU A 199 15.68 7.78 0.34
C LEU A 199 15.26 7.89 -1.12
N PHE A 200 13.96 8.05 -1.37
CA PHE A 200 13.42 8.29 -2.70
C PHE A 200 13.13 9.77 -2.91
N SER A 201 13.31 10.24 -4.14
CA SER A 201 12.84 11.55 -4.59
C SER A 201 12.13 11.45 -5.93
N ILE A 202 11.10 12.29 -6.10
CA ILE A 202 10.32 12.40 -7.32
C ILE A 202 10.39 13.86 -7.76
N ASN A 203 10.85 14.09 -8.99
CA ASN A 203 11.04 15.42 -9.58
C ASN A 203 11.84 16.37 -8.65
N GLY A 204 12.85 15.82 -7.96
CA GLY A 204 13.73 16.53 -7.03
C GLY A 204 13.16 16.78 -5.63
N LYS A 205 11.98 16.23 -5.28
CA LYS A 205 11.38 16.33 -3.95
C LYS A 205 11.46 14.98 -3.23
N ASN A 206 11.94 14.98 -2.00
CA ASN A 206 11.99 13.78 -1.17
C ASN A 206 10.58 13.25 -0.86
N VAL A 207 10.48 11.94 -0.68
CA VAL A 207 9.23 11.26 -0.33
C VAL A 207 9.49 10.26 0.77
N LEU A 208 8.77 10.41 1.88
CA LEU A 208 8.64 9.37 2.88
C LEU A 208 7.64 8.33 2.37
N ILE A 209 8.10 7.11 2.11
CA ILE A 209 7.23 6.03 1.65
C ILE A 209 6.35 5.56 2.82
N ARG A 210 5.04 5.58 2.64
CA ARG A 210 4.06 5.15 3.63
C ARG A 210 2.97 4.37 2.93
N GLY A 211 3.06 3.05 3.00
CA GLY A 211 2.23 2.16 2.21
C GLY A 211 1.82 0.89 2.93
N GLY A 212 1.29 -0.06 2.17
CA GLY A 212 1.01 -1.41 2.62
C GLY A 212 1.29 -2.45 1.53
N GLY A 213 1.54 -3.69 1.94
CA GLY A 213 1.75 -4.83 1.02
C GLY A 213 0.43 -5.25 0.37
N TRP A 214 0.42 -5.44 -0.95
CA TRP A 214 -0.77 -5.85 -1.69
C TRP A 214 -0.94 -7.36 -1.71
N SER A 215 -2.18 -7.81 -1.58
CA SER A 215 -2.58 -9.18 -1.84
C SER A 215 -3.72 -9.21 -2.88
N PRO A 216 -3.58 -9.93 -4.02
CA PRO A 216 -4.70 -10.22 -4.89
C PRO A 216 -5.62 -11.24 -4.22
N ASP A 217 -6.82 -11.44 -4.76
CA ASP A 217 -7.69 -12.55 -4.35
C ASP A 217 -6.95 -13.91 -4.41
N MET A 218 -7.19 -14.78 -3.42
CA MET A 218 -6.47 -16.05 -3.28
C MET A 218 -6.56 -16.94 -4.52
N MET A 219 -7.69 -16.85 -5.24
CA MET A 219 -7.97 -17.60 -6.46
C MET A 219 -7.70 -16.76 -7.73
N LEU A 220 -7.00 -15.64 -7.61
CA LEU A 220 -6.68 -14.68 -8.67
C LEU A 220 -7.92 -14.17 -9.42
N ARG A 221 -9.07 -14.06 -8.73
CA ARG A 221 -10.29 -13.51 -9.32
C ARG A 221 -10.15 -12.00 -9.50
N GLU A 222 -10.44 -11.54 -10.71
CA GLU A 222 -10.45 -10.12 -11.05
C GLU A 222 -11.85 -9.52 -10.86
N ASP A 223 -11.92 -8.40 -10.12
CA ASP A 223 -13.11 -7.57 -10.03
C ASP A 223 -12.69 -6.10 -10.18
N PRO A 224 -12.87 -5.51 -11.38
CA PRO A 224 -12.54 -4.11 -11.67
C PRO A 224 -13.18 -3.12 -10.70
N GLN A 225 -14.40 -3.40 -10.23
CA GLN A 225 -15.09 -2.49 -9.31
C GLN A 225 -14.47 -2.55 -7.92
N ARG A 226 -14.22 -3.76 -7.42
CA ARG A 226 -13.50 -3.96 -6.15
C ARG A 226 -12.14 -3.26 -6.18
N LEU A 227 -11.38 -3.43 -7.26
CA LEU A 227 -10.07 -2.83 -7.42
C LEU A 227 -10.13 -1.30 -7.32
N ARG A 228 -11.11 -0.66 -7.99
CA ARG A 228 -11.34 0.80 -7.88
C ARG A 228 -11.67 1.24 -6.45
N ASP A 229 -12.39 0.41 -5.70
CA ASP A 229 -12.73 0.70 -4.29
C ASP A 229 -11.52 0.56 -3.37
N GLU A 230 -10.68 -0.45 -3.59
CA GLU A 230 -9.45 -0.67 -2.83
C GLU A 230 -8.45 0.49 -3.06
N PHE A 231 -8.31 0.98 -4.29
CA PHE A 231 -7.55 2.20 -4.57
C PHE A 231 -8.16 3.46 -3.93
N ARG A 232 -9.49 3.53 -3.83
CA ARG A 232 -10.16 4.63 -3.11
C ARG A 232 -9.82 4.58 -1.62
N TYR A 233 -9.75 3.40 -1.01
CA TYR A 233 -9.32 3.22 0.38
C TYR A 233 -7.85 3.59 0.60
N VAL A 234 -6.95 3.25 -0.33
CA VAL A 234 -5.54 3.67 -0.25
C VAL A 234 -5.43 5.20 -0.17
N GLN A 235 -6.15 5.91 -1.05
CA GLN A 235 -6.18 7.38 -1.02
C GLN A 235 -6.84 7.94 0.24
N ASP A 236 -7.95 7.35 0.68
CA ASP A 236 -8.69 7.83 1.84
C ASP A 236 -7.93 7.65 3.17
N MET A 237 -7.13 6.59 3.30
CA MET A 237 -6.21 6.42 4.42
C MET A 237 -4.99 7.35 4.35
N GLY A 238 -4.79 8.09 3.25
CA GLY A 238 -3.61 8.92 3.06
C GLY A 238 -2.31 8.12 2.84
N LEU A 239 -2.40 6.86 2.41
CA LEU A 239 -1.24 6.11 1.97
C LEU A 239 -0.75 6.64 0.62
N ASN A 240 0.56 6.61 0.41
CA ASN A 240 1.15 7.05 -0.85
C ASN A 240 1.77 5.91 -1.66
N ALA A 241 1.88 4.70 -1.11
CA ALA A 241 2.54 3.58 -1.79
C ALA A 241 1.85 2.22 -1.58
N ILE A 242 2.06 1.32 -2.53
CA ILE A 242 1.70 -0.10 -2.47
C ILE A 242 2.91 -0.94 -2.86
N ARG A 243 3.24 -1.98 -2.09
CA ARG A 243 4.28 -2.96 -2.43
C ARG A 243 3.64 -4.23 -3.00
N LEU A 244 4.11 -4.70 -4.15
CA LEU A 244 3.74 -5.97 -4.76
C LEU A 244 4.91 -6.95 -4.63
N GLU A 245 4.87 -7.81 -3.63
CA GLU A 245 5.87 -8.85 -3.44
C GLU A 245 5.51 -10.08 -4.27
N GLY A 246 5.96 -10.09 -5.53
CA GLY A 246 5.76 -11.20 -6.45
C GLY A 246 4.32 -11.37 -6.96
N LYS A 247 3.33 -10.63 -6.44
CA LYS A 247 1.93 -10.68 -6.89
C LYS A 247 1.66 -9.56 -7.87
N LEU A 248 2.20 -9.71 -9.08
CA LEU A 248 2.13 -8.67 -10.10
C LEU A 248 0.73 -8.62 -10.71
N GLU A 249 0.13 -7.44 -10.69
CA GLU A 249 -1.28 -7.24 -11.01
C GLU A 249 -1.58 -7.02 -12.51
N THR A 250 -2.87 -6.88 -12.81
CA THR A 250 -3.40 -6.57 -14.14
C THR A 250 -2.99 -5.18 -14.63
N ARG A 251 -3.20 -4.91 -15.92
CA ARG A 251 -2.98 -3.56 -16.48
C ARG A 251 -3.84 -2.50 -15.79
N GLU A 252 -5.09 -2.82 -15.45
CA GLU A 252 -6.00 -1.88 -14.78
C GLU A 252 -5.44 -1.40 -13.43
N PHE A 253 -4.77 -2.28 -12.68
CA PHE A 253 -4.12 -1.91 -11.41
C PHE A 253 -3.06 -0.82 -11.61
N PHE A 254 -2.16 -1.00 -12.57
CA PHE A 254 -1.09 -0.02 -12.83
C PHE A 254 -1.66 1.27 -13.44
N ASP A 255 -2.65 1.18 -14.33
CA ASP A 255 -3.34 2.35 -14.89
C ASP A 255 -4.08 3.16 -13.81
N LEU A 256 -4.69 2.49 -12.82
CA LEU A 256 -5.32 3.13 -11.66
C LEU A 256 -4.30 3.79 -10.74
N ALA A 257 -3.16 3.15 -10.48
CA ALA A 257 -2.08 3.74 -9.69
C ALA A 257 -1.51 5.00 -10.37
N ASP A 258 -1.32 4.96 -11.68
CA ASP A 258 -0.89 6.12 -12.48
C ASP A 258 -1.92 7.25 -12.42
N GLU A 259 -3.21 6.92 -12.57
CA GLU A 259 -4.30 7.90 -12.52
C GLU A 259 -4.43 8.57 -11.15
N ARG A 260 -4.27 7.78 -10.09
CA ARG A 260 -4.51 8.20 -8.71
C ARG A 260 -3.28 8.73 -8.02
N GLY A 261 -2.12 8.75 -8.68
CA GLY A 261 -0.88 9.21 -8.09
C GLY A 261 -0.42 8.36 -6.91
N ILE A 262 -0.61 7.04 -6.98
CA ILE A 262 -0.18 6.06 -5.96
C ILE A 262 1.11 5.40 -6.41
N LEU A 263 2.12 5.40 -5.55
CA LEU A 263 3.43 4.83 -5.85
C LEU A 263 3.38 3.30 -5.78
N LEU A 264 4.03 2.63 -6.73
CA LEU A 264 4.16 1.19 -6.73
C LEU A 264 5.62 0.79 -6.55
N ILE A 265 5.85 -0.23 -5.73
CA ILE A 265 7.12 -0.94 -5.60
C ILE A 265 6.84 -2.40 -5.94
N ALA A 266 7.39 -2.90 -7.03
CA ALA A 266 7.16 -4.27 -7.47
C ALA A 266 8.45 -5.08 -7.40
N GLY A 267 8.34 -6.40 -7.36
CA GLY A 267 9.50 -7.28 -7.42
C GLY A 267 9.12 -8.74 -7.34
N TRP A 268 10.13 -9.59 -7.16
CA TRP A 268 9.93 -11.03 -6.99
C TRP A 268 9.46 -11.40 -5.58
N CYS A 269 8.88 -12.60 -5.46
CA CYS A 269 8.41 -13.15 -4.20
C CYS A 269 9.58 -13.71 -3.40
N CYS A 270 9.55 -13.60 -2.07
CA CYS A 270 10.41 -14.41 -1.21
C CYS A 270 9.95 -15.87 -1.15
N CYS A 271 10.75 -16.67 -0.44
CA CYS A 271 10.26 -17.85 0.28
C CYS A 271 9.74 -19.02 -0.57
N ASP A 272 9.85 -18.90 -1.90
CA ASP A 272 9.50 -19.93 -2.86
C ASP A 272 10.61 -20.12 -3.91
N HIS A 273 10.29 -20.80 -4.99
CA HIS A 273 11.27 -21.12 -6.04
C HIS A 273 11.96 -19.87 -6.62
N TRP A 274 11.38 -18.66 -6.54
CA TRP A 274 12.02 -17.43 -6.99
C TRP A 274 13.32 -17.09 -6.24
N GLU A 275 13.48 -17.55 -4.99
CA GLU A 275 14.71 -17.37 -4.19
C GLU A 275 15.45 -18.68 -3.89
N HIS A 276 14.97 -19.82 -4.37
CA HIS A 276 15.64 -21.11 -4.23
C HIS A 276 16.64 -21.38 -5.37
N TRP A 277 17.50 -20.41 -5.69
CA TRP A 277 18.45 -20.48 -6.82
C TRP A 277 19.34 -21.73 -6.81
N ALA A 278 19.71 -22.23 -5.62
CA ALA A 278 20.49 -23.46 -5.49
C ALA A 278 19.77 -24.71 -6.05
N ASN A 279 18.44 -24.66 -6.16
CA ASN A 279 17.59 -25.72 -6.69
C ASN A 279 17.16 -25.46 -8.15
N TRP A 280 17.59 -24.33 -8.75
CA TRP A 280 17.24 -24.01 -10.13
C TRP A 280 17.87 -24.99 -11.11
N LYS A 281 17.05 -25.45 -12.04
CA LYS A 281 17.47 -26.18 -13.23
C LYS A 281 17.93 -25.17 -14.28
N THR A 282 18.69 -25.63 -15.28
CA THR A 282 19.16 -24.77 -16.38
C THR A 282 18.04 -23.98 -17.06
N GLN A 283 16.86 -24.57 -17.20
CA GLN A 283 15.69 -23.90 -17.79
C GLN A 283 15.16 -22.75 -16.91
N ASP A 284 15.30 -22.83 -15.59
CA ASP A 284 14.73 -21.86 -14.65
C ASP A 284 15.44 -20.51 -14.78
N PHE A 285 16.76 -20.51 -15.03
CA PHE A 285 17.51 -19.29 -15.34
C PHE A 285 16.94 -18.57 -16.57
N SER A 286 16.62 -19.33 -17.63
CA SER A 286 16.03 -18.75 -18.85
C SER A 286 14.61 -18.27 -18.60
N ILE A 287 13.79 -19.05 -17.87
CA ILE A 287 12.42 -18.65 -17.51
C ILE A 287 12.43 -17.38 -16.67
N ALA A 288 13.33 -17.26 -15.70
CA ALA A 288 13.47 -16.09 -14.83
C ALA A 288 13.91 -14.85 -15.62
N GLU A 289 14.93 -14.98 -16.48
CA GLU A 289 15.37 -13.90 -17.36
C GLU A 289 14.24 -13.41 -18.28
N GLN A 290 13.53 -14.33 -18.93
CA GLN A 290 12.42 -13.98 -19.81
C GLN A 290 11.23 -13.42 -19.03
N SER A 291 10.96 -13.93 -17.83
CA SER A 291 9.94 -13.36 -16.94
C SER A 291 10.25 -11.90 -16.64
N LEU A 292 11.48 -11.58 -16.23
CA LEU A 292 11.88 -10.20 -15.97
C LEU A 292 11.71 -9.34 -17.23
N ARG A 293 12.20 -9.81 -18.39
CA ARG A 293 12.07 -9.09 -19.66
C ARG A 293 10.62 -8.75 -19.99
N ASP A 294 9.73 -9.71 -19.85
CA ASP A 294 8.29 -9.52 -20.10
C ASP A 294 7.66 -8.56 -19.08
N GLN A 295 8.06 -8.64 -17.81
CA GLN A 295 7.59 -7.69 -16.80
C GLN A 295 8.09 -6.27 -17.05
N ILE A 296 9.38 -6.08 -17.38
CA ILE A 296 9.93 -4.76 -17.66
C ILE A 296 9.29 -4.15 -18.91
N TYR A 297 9.05 -4.93 -19.98
CA TYR A 297 8.28 -4.44 -21.13
C TYR A 297 6.87 -3.99 -20.73
N ARG A 298 6.17 -4.76 -19.90
CA ARG A 298 4.82 -4.41 -19.44
C ARG A 298 4.82 -3.17 -18.56
N LEU A 299 5.84 -3.00 -17.72
CA LEU A 299 5.77 -2.11 -16.56
C LEU A 299 6.55 -0.80 -16.68
N ARG A 300 7.58 -0.73 -17.53
CA ARG A 300 8.48 0.44 -17.64
C ARG A 300 7.79 1.76 -18.04
N GLY A 301 6.59 1.68 -18.62
CA GLY A 301 5.81 2.85 -19.05
C GLY A 301 4.94 3.49 -17.95
N HIS A 302 4.78 2.84 -16.80
CA HIS A 302 3.87 3.30 -15.74
C HIS A 302 4.56 4.34 -14.82
N PRO A 303 4.11 5.62 -14.78
CA PRO A 303 4.65 6.63 -13.88
C PRO A 303 4.33 6.40 -12.40
N SER A 304 3.52 5.42 -12.01
CA SER A 304 3.36 5.03 -10.61
C SER A 304 4.53 4.18 -10.09
N LEU A 305 5.19 3.40 -10.94
CA LEU A 305 6.13 2.37 -10.52
C LEU A 305 7.51 2.95 -10.22
N ILE A 306 7.85 3.13 -8.94
CA ILE A 306 9.06 3.85 -8.51
C ILE A 306 10.28 2.96 -8.27
N ALA A 307 10.10 1.65 -8.14
CA ALA A 307 11.21 0.74 -7.89
C ALA A 307 10.90 -0.69 -8.33
N TRP A 308 11.95 -1.41 -8.71
CA TRP A 308 11.93 -2.85 -8.92
C TRP A 308 12.84 -3.55 -7.91
N MET A 309 12.32 -4.57 -7.23
CA MET A 309 13.06 -5.41 -6.28
C MET A 309 13.40 -6.76 -6.92
N ASN A 310 14.68 -7.00 -7.19
CA ASN A 310 15.15 -8.23 -7.84
C ASN A 310 15.18 -9.47 -6.93
N GLY A 311 14.85 -9.28 -5.66
CA GLY A 311 14.60 -10.29 -4.64
C GLY A 311 13.79 -9.66 -3.53
N SER A 312 13.36 -10.46 -2.56
CA SER A 312 12.62 -10.01 -1.39
C SER A 312 13.42 -10.28 -0.11
N ASP A 313 13.46 -11.51 0.40
CA ASP A 313 14.23 -11.87 1.59
C ASP A 313 15.71 -11.95 1.30
N ASN A 314 16.09 -12.30 0.07
CA ASN A 314 17.47 -12.53 -0.31
C ASN A 314 17.82 -11.78 -1.60
N PRO A 315 19.02 -11.19 -1.68
CA PRO A 315 19.51 -10.69 -2.96
C PRO A 315 19.82 -11.88 -3.88
N PRO A 316 19.58 -11.76 -5.19
CA PRO A 316 19.97 -12.79 -6.14
C PRO A 316 21.47 -13.08 -6.09
N PRO A 317 21.90 -14.32 -6.37
CA PRO A 317 23.31 -14.64 -6.52
C PRO A 317 23.93 -13.87 -7.71
N PRO A 318 25.26 -13.71 -7.74
CA PRO A 318 25.96 -12.86 -8.71
C PRO A 318 25.57 -13.06 -10.18
N ASP A 319 25.42 -14.30 -10.64
CA ASP A 319 25.07 -14.64 -12.02
C ASP A 319 23.63 -14.27 -12.38
N VAL A 320 22.69 -14.50 -11.47
CA VAL A 320 21.28 -14.08 -11.63
C VAL A 320 21.14 -12.57 -11.53
N GLU A 321 21.83 -11.93 -10.56
CA GLU A 321 21.82 -10.48 -10.40
C GLU A 321 22.32 -9.76 -11.65
N GLN A 322 23.46 -10.19 -12.22
CA GLN A 322 23.97 -9.63 -13.47
C GLN A 322 23.02 -9.80 -14.64
N THR A 323 22.36 -10.96 -14.72
CA THR A 323 21.37 -11.25 -15.75
C THR A 323 20.19 -10.29 -15.63
N TYR A 324 19.68 -10.07 -14.42
CA TYR A 324 18.57 -9.14 -14.19
C TYR A 324 18.96 -7.68 -14.49
N LEU A 325 20.10 -7.22 -13.97
CA LEU A 325 20.62 -5.87 -14.25
C LEU A 325 20.84 -5.64 -15.75
N LYS A 326 21.26 -6.67 -16.48
CA LYS A 326 21.39 -6.61 -17.94
C LYS A 326 20.04 -6.43 -18.62
N VAL A 327 19.02 -7.21 -18.23
CA VAL A 327 17.66 -7.08 -18.79
C VAL A 327 17.11 -5.67 -18.55
N GLU A 328 17.21 -5.17 -17.32
CA GLU A 328 16.75 -3.83 -16.95
C GLU A 328 17.44 -2.74 -17.77
N LYS A 329 18.76 -2.85 -17.93
CA LYS A 329 19.55 -1.93 -18.76
C LYS A 329 19.16 -2.00 -20.24
N ASP A 330 19.08 -3.20 -20.81
CA ASP A 330 18.75 -3.41 -22.22
C ASP A 330 17.36 -2.85 -22.56
N LEU A 331 16.44 -2.91 -21.60
CA LEU A 331 15.06 -2.45 -21.75
C LEU A 331 14.82 -1.04 -21.20
N LEU A 332 15.87 -0.27 -20.96
CA LEU A 332 15.80 1.13 -20.54
C LEU A 332 14.95 1.34 -19.27
N TRP A 333 15.05 0.43 -18.31
CA TRP A 333 14.47 0.64 -16.99
C TRP A 333 15.19 1.79 -16.28
N THR A 334 14.48 2.88 -16.00
CA THR A 334 15.05 4.10 -15.41
C THR A 334 14.76 4.29 -13.94
N ASN A 335 13.90 3.46 -13.36
CA ASN A 335 13.58 3.56 -11.95
C ASN A 335 14.66 2.86 -11.11
N PRO A 336 14.82 3.23 -9.83
CA PRO A 336 15.65 2.49 -8.89
C PRO A 336 15.45 0.97 -8.94
N VAL A 337 16.57 0.25 -9.01
CA VAL A 337 16.62 -1.20 -8.80
C VAL A 337 17.16 -1.45 -7.39
N VAL A 338 16.50 -2.34 -6.67
CA VAL A 338 16.88 -2.76 -5.31
C VAL A 338 17.13 -4.26 -5.34
N SER A 339 18.24 -4.71 -4.76
CA SER A 339 18.63 -6.11 -4.80
C SER A 339 17.69 -7.03 -4.03
N SER A 340 17.26 -6.60 -2.84
CA SER A 340 16.29 -7.30 -2.01
C SER A 340 15.55 -6.32 -1.09
N ALA A 341 14.47 -6.77 -0.46
CA ALA A 341 13.71 -6.03 0.54
C ALA A 341 14.40 -6.03 1.93
N THR A 342 15.54 -6.71 2.11
CA THR A 342 16.29 -6.78 3.37
C THR A 342 17.57 -5.94 3.37
N ALA A 343 18.26 -5.83 4.50
CA ALA A 343 19.57 -5.16 4.61
C ALA A 343 20.75 -6.00 4.10
N LYS A 344 20.51 -7.14 3.44
CA LYS A 344 21.56 -8.00 2.90
C LYS A 344 22.32 -7.32 1.76
N LEU A 345 23.64 -7.47 1.78
CA LEU A 345 24.53 -6.94 0.77
C LEU A 345 24.47 -7.81 -0.49
N ALA A 346 24.24 -7.20 -1.65
CA ALA A 346 24.30 -7.87 -2.95
C ALA A 346 25.70 -7.75 -3.58
N GLY A 347 26.02 -8.67 -4.49
CA GLY A 347 27.34 -8.74 -5.11
C GLY A 347 27.66 -7.55 -6.01
N PHE A 348 26.68 -7.07 -6.78
CA PHE A 348 26.84 -5.97 -7.74
C PHE A 348 26.13 -4.69 -7.33
N SER A 349 24.88 -4.79 -6.87
CA SER A 349 24.09 -3.63 -6.46
C SER A 349 24.53 -3.06 -5.11
N GLY A 350 25.31 -3.81 -4.33
CA GLY A 350 25.80 -3.41 -3.02
C GLY A 350 24.70 -3.32 -1.97
N GLU A 351 24.73 -2.25 -1.20
CA GLU A 351 23.78 -1.97 -0.13
C GLU A 351 22.36 -1.74 -0.66
N SER A 352 21.39 -2.49 -0.15
CA SER A 352 19.98 -2.35 -0.55
C SER A 352 19.37 -1.03 -0.07
N GLY A 353 19.87 -0.43 1.02
CA GLY A 353 19.31 0.75 1.67
C GLY A 353 17.99 0.49 2.41
N VAL A 354 17.54 -0.75 2.50
CA VAL A 354 16.23 -1.10 3.09
C VAL A 354 16.40 -2.14 4.18
N LYS A 355 15.34 -2.39 4.96
CA LYS A 355 15.31 -3.41 6.01
C LYS A 355 14.00 -4.18 5.99
N MET A 356 14.09 -5.41 6.47
CA MET A 356 13.00 -6.34 6.70
C MET A 356 13.28 -7.01 8.04
N THR A 357 13.02 -6.27 9.11
CA THR A 357 13.48 -6.61 10.47
C THR A 357 12.33 -7.01 11.39
N GLY A 358 11.16 -7.29 10.81
CA GLY A 358 9.90 -7.41 11.51
C GLY A 358 9.52 -6.10 12.22
N PRO A 359 8.58 -6.16 13.18
CA PRO A 359 7.80 -7.34 13.58
C PRO A 359 6.69 -7.70 12.57
N TYR A 360 6.11 -8.88 12.78
CA TYR A 360 4.94 -9.43 12.08
C TYR A 360 3.90 -10.01 13.06
N GLU A 361 4.10 -9.80 14.36
CA GLU A 361 3.24 -10.20 15.47
C GLU A 361 3.12 -9.02 16.45
N TYR A 362 2.20 -9.07 17.42
CA TYR A 362 1.96 -7.98 18.36
C TYR A 362 3.23 -7.44 19.01
N VAL A 363 3.36 -6.12 18.94
CA VAL A 363 4.30 -5.31 19.71
C VAL A 363 3.56 -4.11 20.29
N ALA A 364 4.03 -3.63 21.44
CA ALA A 364 3.49 -2.42 22.05
C ALA A 364 3.65 -1.18 21.13
N PRO A 365 2.73 -0.20 21.13
CA PRO A 365 2.87 1.06 20.40
C PRO A 365 4.21 1.78 20.60
N SER A 366 4.80 1.69 21.79
CA SER A 366 6.10 2.29 22.11
C SER A 366 7.27 1.67 21.34
N TYR A 367 7.13 0.45 20.80
CA TYR A 367 8.16 -0.24 20.00
C TYR A 367 8.70 0.62 18.87
N TRP A 368 7.81 1.25 18.12
CA TRP A 368 8.15 1.99 16.91
C TRP A 368 9.03 3.21 17.17
N GLN A 369 8.98 3.78 18.38
CA GLN A 369 9.72 5.00 18.76
C GLN A 369 10.90 4.72 19.69
N THR A 370 10.85 3.62 20.44
CA THR A 370 11.91 3.23 21.39
C THR A 370 13.07 2.51 20.73
N ASP A 371 12.87 1.95 19.52
CA ASP A 371 13.93 1.41 18.67
C ASP A 371 14.53 2.46 17.74
N LYS A 372 15.81 2.78 17.99
CA LYS A 372 16.54 3.91 17.39
C LYS A 372 17.77 3.40 16.65
N THR A 373 18.26 4.20 15.70
CA THR A 373 19.41 3.87 14.82
C THR A 373 20.71 3.57 15.56
N ASP A 374 20.88 4.10 16.77
CA ASP A 374 22.06 3.94 17.62
C ASP A 374 21.91 2.79 18.63
N SER A 375 20.76 2.10 18.64
CA SER A 375 20.57 0.97 19.52
C SER A 375 21.45 -0.20 19.07
N ALA A 376 22.21 -0.79 19.99
CA ALA A 376 23.02 -1.98 19.72
C ALA A 376 22.17 -3.27 19.57
N ARG A 377 20.87 -3.12 19.25
CA ARG A 377 19.89 -4.19 19.24
C ARG A 377 19.97 -4.98 17.95
N GLN A 378 19.81 -6.29 18.05
CA GLN A 378 19.82 -7.20 16.91
C GLN A 378 18.57 -8.09 16.99
N CYS A 379 17.53 -7.75 16.23
CA CYS A 379 16.35 -8.60 16.04
C CYS A 379 16.51 -9.46 14.77
N ASN A 380 16.93 -8.82 13.68
CA ASN A 380 17.28 -9.44 12.40
C ASN A 380 18.44 -8.67 11.75
N GLN A 381 18.92 -9.13 10.59
CA GLN A 381 19.90 -8.40 9.80
C GLN A 381 19.34 -7.02 9.40
N GLY A 382 20.00 -5.96 9.84
CA GLY A 382 19.52 -4.58 9.69
C GLY A 382 18.90 -3.99 10.96
N GLY A 383 18.91 -4.72 12.08
CA GLY A 383 18.46 -4.23 13.39
C GLY A 383 17.06 -4.73 13.75
N CYS A 384 16.23 -3.84 14.26
CA CYS A 384 14.84 -4.08 14.64
C CYS A 384 13.90 -3.17 13.82
N GLY A 385 12.59 -3.26 14.04
CA GLY A 385 11.54 -2.64 13.21
C GLY A 385 11.24 -1.16 13.49
N GLY A 386 11.96 -0.51 14.41
CA GLY A 386 11.74 0.89 14.81
C GLY A 386 11.81 1.89 13.67
N ALA A 387 11.31 3.11 13.91
CA ALA A 387 11.15 4.16 12.91
C ALA A 387 12.48 4.78 12.45
N TYR A 388 13.23 4.03 11.64
CA TYR A 388 14.42 4.46 10.91
C TYR A 388 14.63 3.63 9.65
N GLY A 389 15.29 4.22 8.66
CA GLY A 389 15.45 3.63 7.33
C GLY A 389 14.12 3.33 6.67
N PHE A 390 14.15 2.41 5.69
CA PHE A 390 12.96 1.96 4.99
C PHE A 390 12.65 0.52 5.38
N ASN A 391 11.62 0.32 6.22
CA ASN A 391 11.10 -1.02 6.53
C ASN A 391 10.10 -1.45 5.46
N THR A 392 10.47 -2.45 4.67
CA THR A 392 9.78 -2.84 3.43
C THR A 392 8.57 -3.73 3.65
N GLU A 393 8.42 -4.23 4.88
CA GLU A 393 7.28 -5.03 5.34
C GLU A 393 7.37 -5.19 6.87
N THR A 394 6.38 -4.68 7.58
CA THR A 394 6.26 -4.87 9.02
C THR A 394 4.85 -4.55 9.47
N SER A 395 4.41 -5.11 10.59
CA SER A 395 3.18 -4.69 11.25
C SER A 395 3.19 -5.07 12.73
N MET A 396 2.12 -4.70 13.42
CA MET A 396 1.81 -5.23 14.75
C MET A 396 1.14 -6.62 14.72
N GLY A 397 1.21 -7.33 13.59
CA GLY A 397 0.68 -8.68 13.47
C GLY A 397 -0.83 -8.78 13.27
N PRO A 398 -1.56 -9.52 14.13
CA PRO A 398 -2.98 -9.74 13.95
C PRO A 398 -3.80 -8.46 13.79
N ALA A 399 -4.80 -8.56 12.94
CA ALA A 399 -5.75 -7.52 12.60
C ALA A 399 -7.14 -8.17 12.64
N VAL A 400 -7.67 -8.42 13.85
CA VAL A 400 -8.98 -9.06 13.99
C VAL A 400 -10.05 -8.11 13.45
N PRO A 401 -10.89 -8.54 12.48
CA PRO A 401 -11.83 -7.64 11.83
C PRO A 401 -13.03 -7.30 12.73
N PRO A 402 -13.87 -6.32 12.36
CA PRO A 402 -15.10 -6.05 13.10
C PRO A 402 -16.03 -7.27 13.17
N ILE A 403 -16.86 -7.34 14.21
CA ILE A 403 -17.66 -8.52 14.56
C ILE A 403 -18.50 -9.10 13.40
N GLU A 404 -19.02 -8.25 12.51
CA GLU A 404 -19.83 -8.74 11.41
C GLU A 404 -19.02 -9.57 10.40
N SER A 405 -17.77 -9.20 10.14
CA SER A 405 -16.85 -9.95 9.29
C SER A 405 -16.41 -11.24 9.96
N ILE A 406 -16.21 -11.23 11.28
CA ILE A 406 -15.95 -12.45 12.06
C ILE A 406 -17.13 -13.42 11.90
N ARG A 407 -18.36 -12.95 12.08
CA ARG A 407 -19.57 -13.79 11.93
C ARG A 407 -19.70 -14.38 10.52
N ALA A 408 -19.35 -13.61 9.49
CA ALA A 408 -19.34 -14.07 8.10
C ALA A 408 -18.25 -15.12 7.83
N MET A 409 -17.13 -15.04 8.55
CA MET A 409 -15.94 -15.86 8.35
C MET A 409 -16.01 -17.20 9.11
N VAL A 410 -16.24 -17.19 10.43
CA VAL A 410 -16.12 -18.40 11.27
C VAL A 410 -17.45 -19.16 11.44
N GLY A 411 -18.57 -18.50 11.17
CA GLY A 411 -19.91 -19.06 11.36
C GLY A 411 -20.38 -19.06 12.83
N LYS A 412 -21.69 -19.21 13.02
CA LYS A 412 -22.35 -19.03 14.33
C LYS A 412 -21.89 -20.04 15.39
N ASP A 413 -21.58 -21.27 14.99
CA ASP A 413 -21.28 -22.39 15.91
C ASP A 413 -19.84 -22.34 16.43
N HIS A 414 -18.99 -21.49 15.83
CA HIS A 414 -17.59 -21.26 16.17
C HIS A 414 -17.32 -19.82 16.63
N LEU A 415 -18.38 -19.04 16.86
CA LEU A 415 -18.23 -17.61 17.12
C LEU A 415 -17.59 -17.32 18.48
N TRP A 416 -17.93 -18.09 19.52
CA TRP A 416 -17.37 -17.92 20.86
C TRP A 416 -17.56 -19.16 21.74
N PRO A 417 -16.55 -19.58 22.53
CA PRO A 417 -15.18 -19.06 22.58
C PRO A 417 -14.40 -19.32 21.29
N MET A 418 -13.30 -18.59 21.09
CA MET A 418 -12.40 -18.76 19.94
C MET A 418 -11.87 -20.20 19.88
N ASP A 419 -11.91 -20.81 18.70
CA ASP A 419 -11.45 -22.19 18.44
C ASP A 419 -10.58 -22.28 17.18
N ASP A 420 -10.29 -23.50 16.73
CA ASP A 420 -9.40 -23.74 15.58
C ASP A 420 -9.93 -23.16 14.25
N VAL A 421 -11.22 -22.84 14.13
CA VAL A 421 -11.76 -22.18 12.93
C VAL A 421 -11.23 -20.75 12.82
N TRP A 422 -11.04 -20.05 13.94
CA TRP A 422 -10.40 -18.73 13.91
C TRP A 422 -8.94 -18.82 13.49
N ASN A 423 -8.22 -19.80 14.03
CA ASN A 423 -6.80 -20.04 13.74
C ASN A 423 -6.59 -20.48 12.28
N TYR A 424 -7.54 -21.19 11.69
CA TYR A 424 -7.51 -21.51 10.26
C TYR A 424 -7.48 -20.24 9.38
N HIS A 425 -8.14 -19.17 9.84
CA HIS A 425 -8.16 -17.85 9.20
C HIS A 425 -6.97 -16.96 9.60
N ALA A 426 -5.93 -17.50 10.25
CA ALA A 426 -4.66 -16.83 10.47
C ALA A 426 -3.68 -17.15 9.32
N GLY A 427 -2.38 -16.95 9.57
CA GLY A 427 -1.30 -17.15 8.60
C GLY A 427 -0.66 -18.53 8.66
N GLY A 428 0.39 -18.70 7.87
CA GLY A 428 1.28 -19.86 7.90
C GLY A 428 2.39 -19.71 8.93
N GLY A 429 3.33 -20.67 8.91
CA GLY A 429 4.58 -20.55 9.68
C GLY A 429 4.38 -20.34 11.19
N ALA A 430 4.89 -19.22 11.71
CA ALA A 430 4.81 -18.82 13.12
C ALA A 430 3.49 -18.12 13.48
N PHE A 431 2.62 -17.84 12.51
CA PHE A 431 1.46 -16.95 12.64
C PHE A 431 0.12 -17.69 12.54
N LYS A 432 0.08 -18.92 13.06
CA LYS A 432 -1.06 -19.85 12.91
C LYS A 432 -2.19 -19.64 13.92
N ASP A 433 -2.00 -18.76 14.89
CA ASP A 433 -2.99 -18.46 15.92
C ASP A 433 -2.84 -17.01 16.38
N LEU A 434 -3.70 -16.59 17.32
CA LEU A 434 -3.77 -15.20 17.80
C LEU A 434 -3.27 -15.03 19.24
N HIS A 435 -2.50 -15.98 19.80
CA HIS A 435 -2.24 -16.01 21.25
C HIS A 435 -1.49 -14.77 21.75
N VAL A 436 -0.44 -14.32 21.05
CA VAL A 436 0.36 -13.16 21.48
C VAL A 436 -0.48 -11.88 21.50
N PHE A 437 -1.26 -11.66 20.44
CA PHE A 437 -2.19 -10.54 20.34
C PHE A 437 -3.30 -10.61 21.41
N THR A 438 -3.84 -11.79 21.67
CA THR A 438 -4.90 -12.02 22.65
C THR A 438 -4.41 -11.82 24.08
N ASP A 439 -3.22 -12.30 24.41
CA ASP A 439 -2.59 -12.14 25.72
C ASP A 439 -2.32 -10.66 26.01
N ALA A 440 -1.80 -9.92 25.02
CA ALA A 440 -1.62 -8.48 25.14
C ALA A 440 -2.95 -7.74 25.32
N LEU A 441 -3.97 -8.09 24.53
CA LEU A 441 -5.31 -7.51 24.64
C LEU A 441 -5.90 -7.73 26.04
N ASN A 442 -5.81 -8.96 26.55
CA ASN A 442 -6.30 -9.32 27.87
C ASN A 442 -5.53 -8.60 29.00
N ALA A 443 -4.20 -8.48 28.87
CA ALA A 443 -3.37 -7.77 29.83
C ALA A 443 -3.65 -6.26 29.88
N ARG A 444 -4.02 -5.67 28.73
CA ARG A 444 -4.28 -4.23 28.59
C ARG A 444 -5.71 -3.85 28.95
N PHE A 445 -6.70 -4.55 28.42
CA PHE A 445 -8.12 -4.18 28.51
C PHE A 445 -8.94 -5.10 29.43
N GLY A 446 -8.36 -6.18 29.93
CA GLY A 446 -9.04 -7.24 30.67
C GLY A 446 -9.64 -8.31 29.74
N PRO A 447 -9.85 -9.54 30.24
CA PRO A 447 -10.36 -10.66 29.45
C PRO A 447 -11.63 -10.34 28.68
N ALA A 448 -11.69 -10.73 27.41
CA ALA A 448 -12.92 -10.63 26.63
C ALA A 448 -13.98 -11.62 27.12
N THR A 449 -15.24 -11.20 27.14
CA THR A 449 -16.37 -12.02 27.64
C THR A 449 -17.30 -12.55 26.55
N SER A 450 -17.13 -12.05 25.32
CA SER A 450 -17.91 -12.41 24.12
C SER A 450 -17.10 -12.08 22.87
N ALA A 451 -17.54 -12.57 21.71
CA ALA A 451 -16.94 -12.22 20.42
C ALA A 451 -17.08 -10.72 20.13
N GLU A 452 -18.18 -10.09 20.52
CA GLU A 452 -18.41 -8.64 20.38
C GLU A 452 -17.40 -7.83 21.21
N ASP A 453 -17.18 -8.23 22.46
CA ASP A 453 -16.21 -7.59 23.37
C ASP A 453 -14.77 -7.79 22.85
N TYR A 454 -14.43 -9.00 22.40
CA TYR A 454 -13.13 -9.28 21.79
C TYR A 454 -12.89 -8.49 20.50
N ALA A 455 -13.89 -8.42 19.62
CA ALA A 455 -13.80 -7.67 18.37
C ALA A 455 -13.62 -6.17 18.64
N LEU A 456 -14.36 -5.61 19.60
CA LEU A 456 -14.25 -4.21 19.99
C LEU A 456 -12.86 -3.89 20.56
N LYS A 457 -12.38 -4.66 21.56
CA LYS A 457 -11.04 -4.49 22.13
C LYS A 457 -9.95 -4.63 21.07
N SER A 458 -10.13 -5.56 20.13
CA SER A 458 -9.23 -5.73 18.98
C SER A 458 -9.18 -4.48 18.09
N GLN A 459 -10.31 -3.79 17.88
CA GLN A 459 -10.32 -2.55 17.11
C GLN A 459 -9.53 -1.44 17.81
N LEU A 460 -9.62 -1.31 19.14
CA LEU A 460 -8.79 -0.36 19.89
C LEU A 460 -7.30 -0.69 19.75
N GLN A 461 -6.94 -1.97 19.94
CA GLN A 461 -5.57 -2.43 19.84
C GLN A 461 -4.98 -2.17 18.44
N ALA A 462 -5.71 -2.54 17.39
CA ALA A 462 -5.30 -2.30 16.00
C ALA A 462 -5.21 -0.80 15.67
N TYR A 463 -6.17 0.01 16.10
CA TYR A 463 -6.14 1.47 15.89
C TYR A 463 -4.88 2.07 16.51
N GLU A 464 -4.61 1.76 17.78
CA GLU A 464 -3.50 2.33 18.53
C GLU A 464 -2.15 1.94 17.94
N GLY A 465 -1.94 0.65 17.63
CA GLY A 465 -0.65 0.15 17.16
C GLY A 465 -0.34 0.55 15.72
N ILE A 466 -1.32 0.53 14.82
CA ILE A 466 -1.14 0.98 13.43
C ILE A 466 -0.90 2.50 13.38
N ARG A 467 -1.68 3.28 14.15
CA ARG A 467 -1.46 4.72 14.28
C ARG A 467 -0.04 4.99 14.77
N ALA A 468 0.38 4.33 15.86
CA ALA A 468 1.71 4.53 16.43
C ALA A 468 2.85 4.20 15.47
N MET A 469 2.70 3.16 14.63
CA MET A 469 3.68 2.81 13.60
C MET A 469 3.86 3.96 12.61
N TYR A 470 2.78 4.38 11.95
CA TYR A 470 2.86 5.43 10.93
C TYR A 470 3.23 6.79 11.51
N GLU A 471 2.77 7.12 12.73
CA GLU A 471 3.19 8.32 13.45
C GLU A 471 4.69 8.32 13.73
N ALA A 472 5.26 7.20 14.19
CA ALA A 472 6.69 7.09 14.47
C ALA A 472 7.54 7.30 13.21
N TYR A 473 7.19 6.63 12.11
CA TYR A 473 7.88 6.81 10.84
C TYR A 473 7.70 8.21 10.24
N SER A 474 6.55 8.86 10.48
CA SER A 474 6.32 10.23 10.02
C SER A 474 7.04 11.27 10.89
N ARG A 475 7.09 11.08 12.21
CA ARG A 475 7.84 11.92 13.16
C ARG A 475 9.35 11.89 12.91
N ASN A 476 9.89 10.73 12.54
CA ASN A 476 11.33 10.55 12.38
C ASN A 476 11.85 10.84 10.98
N LYS A 477 11.05 11.36 10.04
CA LYS A 477 11.52 11.66 8.69
C LYS A 477 12.66 12.71 8.72
N TYR A 478 13.74 12.60 7.95
CA TYR A 478 14.16 11.52 7.05
C TYR A 478 15.19 10.57 7.69
N THR A 479 15.16 10.44 9.02
CA THR A 479 15.84 9.33 9.69
C THR A 479 15.17 8.01 9.35
N SER A 480 13.84 7.98 9.37
CA SER A 480 12.99 7.04 8.64
C SER A 480 12.80 7.52 7.20
N THR A 481 12.87 6.60 6.25
CA THR A 481 12.68 6.87 4.82
C THR A 481 11.51 6.09 4.22
N GLY A 482 11.00 5.08 4.93
CA GLY A 482 9.68 4.54 4.63
C GLY A 482 9.22 3.39 5.53
N VAL A 483 7.93 3.06 5.44
CA VAL A 483 7.32 1.88 6.04
C VAL A 483 6.23 1.32 5.14
N ILE A 484 6.22 0.01 4.95
CA ILE A 484 5.13 -0.75 4.34
C ILE A 484 4.47 -1.61 5.43
N GLN A 485 3.21 -1.31 5.72
CA GLN A 485 2.37 -2.14 6.58
C GLN A 485 2.21 -3.54 5.97
N TRP A 486 2.44 -4.57 6.77
CA TRP A 486 2.17 -5.97 6.42
C TRP A 486 0.80 -6.40 6.98
N MET A 487 -0.28 -6.36 6.20
CA MET A 487 -0.41 -5.94 4.79
C MET A 487 -1.47 -4.84 4.64
N LEU A 488 -1.66 -4.34 3.41
CA LEU A 488 -2.75 -3.44 3.06
C LEU A 488 -4.11 -4.16 3.16
N ASN A 489 -4.19 -5.34 2.57
CA ASN A 489 -5.40 -6.15 2.41
C ASN A 489 -5.07 -7.65 2.45
N ASN A 490 -6.10 -8.50 2.42
CA ASN A 490 -5.95 -9.96 2.38
C ASN A 490 -6.53 -10.58 1.10
N ALA A 491 -5.93 -11.71 0.70
CA ALA A 491 -6.41 -12.54 -0.39
C ALA A 491 -7.74 -13.26 -0.13
N TRP A 492 -8.14 -13.36 1.15
CA TRP A 492 -9.27 -14.14 1.63
C TRP A 492 -9.70 -13.64 3.03
N PRO A 493 -10.85 -14.08 3.60
CA PRO A 493 -11.21 -13.74 4.97
C PRO A 493 -10.10 -14.14 5.95
N SER A 494 -9.56 -13.18 6.71
CA SER A 494 -8.38 -13.37 7.55
C SER A 494 -8.46 -12.59 8.86
N MET A 495 -7.75 -13.09 9.87
CA MET A 495 -7.58 -12.48 11.19
C MET A 495 -6.29 -11.66 11.33
N ILE A 496 -5.43 -11.64 10.31
CA ILE A 496 -4.11 -11.03 10.37
C ILE A 496 -3.85 -10.07 9.22
N TRP A 497 -2.91 -9.14 9.46
CA TRP A 497 -2.19 -8.41 8.41
C TRP A 497 -3.09 -7.71 7.39
N HIS A 498 -3.95 -6.80 7.82
CA HIS A 498 -4.68 -5.92 6.90
C HIS A 498 -5.00 -4.56 7.53
N LEU A 499 -5.28 -3.57 6.68
CA LEU A 499 -5.87 -2.30 7.11
C LEU A 499 -7.39 -2.32 6.95
N TYR A 500 -7.90 -2.94 5.89
CA TYR A 500 -9.32 -3.26 5.69
C TYR A 500 -9.47 -4.75 5.36
N ASP A 501 -10.54 -5.37 5.83
CA ASP A 501 -10.70 -6.81 5.69
C ASP A 501 -11.15 -7.24 4.27
N PHE A 502 -11.21 -8.55 4.05
CA PHE A 502 -11.63 -9.15 2.78
C PHE A 502 -12.98 -8.64 2.26
N TYR A 503 -13.91 -8.25 3.15
CA TYR A 503 -15.24 -7.76 2.79
C TYR A 503 -15.27 -6.25 2.50
N LEU A 504 -14.09 -5.61 2.42
CA LEU A 504 -13.91 -4.15 2.30
C LEU A 504 -14.48 -3.38 3.49
N ARG A 505 -14.48 -3.98 4.69
CA ARG A 505 -14.91 -3.31 5.91
C ARG A 505 -13.71 -2.61 6.57
N PRO A 506 -13.73 -1.26 6.70
CA PRO A 506 -12.67 -0.56 7.42
C PRO A 506 -12.83 -0.78 8.93
N GLY A 507 -11.76 -1.27 9.58
CA GLY A 507 -11.67 -1.50 11.02
C GLY A 507 -10.75 -0.51 11.74
N GLY A 508 -10.35 -0.85 12.97
CA GLY A 508 -9.45 -0.01 13.77
C GLY A 508 -8.14 0.32 13.06
N GLY A 509 -7.51 -0.66 12.41
CA GLY A 509 -6.27 -0.46 11.65
C GLY A 509 -6.40 0.57 10.52
N TYR A 510 -7.50 0.52 9.76
CA TYR A 510 -7.83 1.51 8.73
C TYR A 510 -7.83 2.93 9.29
N PHE A 511 -8.59 3.17 10.36
CA PHE A 511 -8.75 4.51 10.92
C PHE A 511 -7.52 4.97 11.73
N GLY A 512 -6.75 4.03 12.29
CA GLY A 512 -5.43 4.30 12.86
C GLY A 512 -4.44 4.78 11.81
N ALA A 513 -4.39 4.12 10.65
CA ALA A 513 -3.59 4.56 9.50
C ALA A 513 -4.05 5.93 8.99
N LYS A 514 -5.37 6.08 8.73
CA LYS A 514 -5.96 7.34 8.26
C LYS A 514 -5.61 8.54 9.16
N THR A 515 -5.75 8.35 10.47
CA THR A 515 -5.41 9.39 11.46
C THR A 515 -3.92 9.76 11.39
N ALA A 516 -3.04 8.77 11.38
CA ALA A 516 -1.59 9.01 11.34
C ALA A 516 -1.09 9.67 10.04
N MET A 517 -1.92 9.68 8.99
CA MET A 517 -1.61 10.25 7.67
C MET A 517 -2.25 11.60 7.38
N GLU A 518 -2.86 12.25 8.38
CA GLU A 518 -3.34 13.61 8.23
C GLU A 518 -2.23 14.53 7.66
N PRO A 519 -2.54 15.44 6.72
CA PRO A 519 -1.53 16.30 6.12
C PRO A 519 -0.77 17.19 7.13
N LEU A 520 -1.47 17.67 8.16
CA LEU A 520 -0.91 18.38 9.31
C LEU A 520 -1.32 17.62 10.56
N HIS A 521 -0.39 16.89 11.17
CA HIS A 521 -0.73 15.90 12.19
C HIS A 521 0.01 16.14 13.50
N PRO A 522 -0.70 16.37 14.63
CA PRO A 522 -0.07 16.43 15.94
C PRO A 522 0.12 15.01 16.53
N VAL A 523 1.34 14.72 17.00
CA VAL A 523 1.80 13.37 17.38
C VAL A 523 2.30 13.33 18.82
N TYR A 524 1.94 12.27 19.56
CA TYR A 524 2.50 11.93 20.86
C TYR A 524 3.73 11.02 20.75
N GLY A 525 4.78 11.34 21.49
CA GLY A 525 5.93 10.49 21.72
C GLY A 525 5.69 9.54 22.89
N TYR A 526 5.42 8.25 22.61
CA TYR A 526 5.41 7.18 23.61
C TYR A 526 6.79 6.96 24.27
N ASP A 527 7.89 7.34 23.60
CA ASP A 527 9.25 7.14 24.10
C ASP A 527 9.73 8.24 25.07
N ASP A 528 9.33 9.49 24.85
CA ASP A 528 9.86 10.65 25.58
C ASP A 528 8.79 11.65 26.04
N HIS A 529 7.51 11.28 25.95
CA HIS A 529 6.34 12.07 26.35
C HIS A 529 6.27 13.45 25.68
N SER A 530 6.85 13.57 24.49
CA SER A 530 6.82 14.81 23.73
C SER A 530 5.61 14.91 22.81
N VAL A 531 5.29 16.14 22.41
CA VAL A 531 4.28 16.42 21.40
C VAL A 531 4.97 17.06 20.20
N TRP A 532 4.71 16.50 19.03
CA TRP A 532 5.25 16.92 17.74
C TRP A 532 4.14 17.40 16.82
N VAL A 533 4.52 18.16 15.79
CA VAL A 533 3.69 18.40 14.62
C VAL A 533 4.45 17.93 13.39
N VAL A 534 3.79 17.12 12.57
CA VAL A 534 4.28 16.61 11.29
C VAL A 534 3.49 17.28 10.17
N SER A 535 4.20 17.91 9.23
CA SER A 535 3.62 18.39 7.97
C SER A 535 4.01 17.46 6.85
N SER A 536 3.06 16.73 6.28
CA SER A 536 3.23 15.91 5.07
C SER A 536 2.85 16.68 3.79
N GLN A 537 2.57 17.97 3.90
CA GLN A 537 2.26 18.85 2.78
C GLN A 537 3.55 19.37 2.15
N TYR A 538 3.50 19.70 0.86
CA TYR A 538 4.65 20.28 0.14
C TYR A 538 4.57 21.81 0.02
N VAL A 539 3.87 22.44 0.97
CA VAL A 539 3.72 23.88 1.14
C VAL A 539 3.84 24.23 2.62
N ASP A 540 4.25 25.46 2.92
CA ASP A 540 4.35 25.95 4.30
C ASP A 540 2.96 26.22 4.89
N ALA A 541 2.77 25.88 6.16
CA ALA A 541 1.56 26.18 6.93
C ALA A 541 1.91 27.15 8.07
N MET A 542 1.37 28.37 7.97
CA MET A 542 1.72 29.50 8.85
C MET A 542 0.59 29.83 9.83
N GLY A 543 0.97 30.33 11.01
CA GLY A 543 0.04 30.81 12.04
C GLY A 543 -0.79 29.69 12.67
N LEU A 544 -0.20 28.50 12.81
CA LEU A 544 -0.85 27.37 13.45
C LEU A 544 -0.90 27.54 14.97
N LYS A 545 -1.89 26.89 15.59
CA LYS A 545 -2.07 26.87 17.03
C LYS A 545 -2.36 25.46 17.52
N LEU A 546 -1.42 24.88 18.25
CA LEU A 546 -1.56 23.57 18.89
C LEU A 546 -2.09 23.74 20.32
N THR A 547 -3.15 23.01 20.65
CA THR A 547 -3.63 22.82 22.02
C THR A 547 -3.41 21.36 22.43
N ALA A 548 -2.71 21.14 23.54
CA ALA A 548 -2.49 19.83 24.16
C ALA A 548 -3.18 19.78 25.53
N GLN A 549 -4.10 18.86 25.73
CA GLN A 549 -4.86 18.67 26.97
C GLN A 549 -4.68 17.26 27.52
N ILE A 550 -4.59 17.12 28.84
CA ILE A 550 -4.60 15.83 29.55
C ILE A 550 -5.83 15.78 30.45
N LEU A 551 -6.62 14.72 30.32
CA LEU A 551 -7.87 14.53 31.03
C LEU A 551 -7.85 13.20 31.79
N ASN A 552 -8.29 13.19 33.05
CA ASN A 552 -8.55 11.94 33.77
C ASN A 552 -9.75 11.19 33.20
N LEU A 553 -9.93 9.93 33.63
CA LEU A 553 -11.05 9.08 33.24
C LEU A 553 -12.42 9.75 33.46
N ASN A 554 -12.55 10.56 34.51
CA ASN A 554 -13.76 11.31 34.85
C ASN A 554 -13.86 12.68 34.14
N MET A 555 -13.06 12.93 33.11
CA MET A 555 -12.96 14.18 32.35
C MET A 555 -12.42 15.40 33.12
N THR A 556 -11.84 15.20 34.30
CA THR A 556 -11.14 16.31 35.00
C THR A 556 -9.88 16.68 34.21
N GLU A 557 -9.75 17.95 33.83
CA GLU A 557 -8.54 18.47 33.19
C GLU A 557 -7.38 18.53 34.19
N LYS A 558 -6.25 17.94 33.79
CA LYS A 558 -5.03 17.83 34.59
C LYS A 558 -3.89 18.67 34.03
N PHE A 559 -3.91 18.92 32.72
CA PHE A 559 -2.96 19.76 32.04
C PHE A 559 -3.61 20.35 30.78
N SER A 560 -3.27 21.59 30.47
CA SER A 560 -3.61 22.24 29.20
C SER A 560 -2.53 23.22 28.81
N LYS A 561 -2.07 23.14 27.56
CA LYS A 561 -1.07 24.06 27.01
C LYS A 561 -1.42 24.40 25.58
N GLU A 562 -1.31 25.68 25.26
CA GLU A 562 -1.42 26.21 23.91
C GLU A 562 -0.06 26.72 23.45
N VAL A 563 0.29 26.43 22.18
CA VAL A 563 1.54 26.83 21.55
C VAL A 563 1.24 27.28 20.11
N ALA A 564 1.68 28.49 19.76
CA ALA A 564 1.69 28.96 18.38
C ALA A 564 2.94 28.45 17.67
N LEU A 565 2.80 28.06 16.40
CA LEU A 565 3.87 27.52 15.59
C LEU A 565 3.61 27.75 14.10
N ASP A 566 4.67 27.59 13.30
CA ASP A 566 4.59 27.40 11.87
C ASP A 566 5.12 26.00 11.54
N ALA A 567 4.67 25.41 10.44
CA ALA A 567 5.19 24.15 9.93
C ALA A 567 5.64 24.35 8.48
N ALA A 568 6.94 24.17 8.22
CA ALA A 568 7.46 24.22 6.86
C ALA A 568 6.93 23.04 6.02
N ALA A 569 6.99 23.18 4.70
CA ALA A 569 6.74 22.09 3.77
C ALA A 569 7.58 20.85 4.14
N ASP A 570 6.93 19.69 4.16
CA ASP A 570 7.53 18.38 4.38
C ASP A 570 8.44 18.30 5.63
N SER A 571 7.95 18.83 6.76
CA SER A 571 8.74 19.01 7.98
C SER A 571 8.19 18.27 9.20
N THR A 572 9.00 18.22 10.26
CA THR A 572 8.63 17.74 11.60
C THR A 572 9.21 18.67 12.66
N ALA A 573 8.44 18.98 13.70
CA ALA A 573 8.92 19.81 14.80
C ALA A 573 8.47 19.26 16.15
N LYS A 574 9.40 19.15 17.10
CA LYS A 574 9.09 18.91 18.52
C LYS A 574 8.59 20.21 19.13
N ILE A 575 7.37 20.21 19.65
CA ILE A 575 6.70 21.42 20.13
C ILE A 575 6.85 21.59 21.64
N LEU A 576 6.63 20.52 22.39
CA LEU A 576 6.80 20.51 23.84
C LEU A 576 7.09 19.10 24.36
N THR A 577 7.61 19.00 25.58
CA THR A 577 7.65 17.78 26.37
C THR A 577 6.64 17.93 27.51
N LEU A 578 5.78 16.93 27.73
CA LEU A 578 4.85 16.97 28.85
C LEU A 578 5.64 16.91 30.18
N PRO A 579 5.26 17.71 31.19
CA PRO A 579 5.83 17.56 32.53
C PRO A 579 5.30 16.28 33.20
N ASP A 580 5.88 15.92 34.33
CA ASP A 580 5.21 14.97 35.24
C ASP A 580 3.91 15.60 35.76
N ILE A 581 2.81 14.86 35.67
CA ILE A 581 1.47 15.34 36.03
C ILE A 581 0.93 14.52 37.20
N ASP A 582 0.77 15.16 38.35
CA ASP A 582 0.26 14.51 39.56
C ASP A 582 -1.25 14.22 39.50
N GLY A 583 -1.66 13.11 40.13
CA GLY A 583 -3.07 12.78 40.31
C GLY A 583 -3.78 12.37 39.01
N LEU A 584 -3.06 11.72 38.11
CA LEU A 584 -3.64 11.02 36.96
C LEU A 584 -4.38 9.77 37.41
N SER A 585 -5.52 9.48 36.80
CA SER A 585 -6.16 8.15 36.90
C SER A 585 -5.31 7.09 36.20
N PRO A 586 -5.40 5.79 36.59
CA PRO A 586 -4.61 4.71 35.99
C PRO A 586 -4.64 4.71 34.46
N THR A 587 -5.82 4.92 33.89
CA THR A 587 -6.01 5.28 32.48
C THR A 587 -6.45 6.73 32.38
N TYR A 588 -5.88 7.49 31.47
CA TYR A 588 -6.19 8.90 31.22
C TYR A 588 -6.16 9.18 29.70
N PHE A 589 -6.55 10.39 29.29
CA PHE A 589 -6.67 10.76 27.89
C PHE A 589 -5.79 11.96 27.55
N MET A 590 -5.23 11.98 26.34
CA MET A 590 -4.62 13.16 25.74
C MET A 590 -5.42 13.60 24.53
N VAL A 591 -5.68 14.90 24.44
CA VAL A 591 -6.36 15.53 23.30
C VAL A 591 -5.42 16.54 22.67
N LEU A 592 -5.12 16.36 21.39
CA LEU A 592 -4.36 17.30 20.58
C LEU A 592 -5.28 17.92 19.53
N ARG A 593 -5.27 19.25 19.43
CA ARG A 593 -6.00 19.99 18.40
C ARG A 593 -5.08 21.02 17.76
N LEU A 594 -4.97 20.98 16.44
CA LEU A 594 -4.18 21.91 15.65
C LEU A 594 -5.13 22.77 14.82
N HIS A 595 -5.13 24.07 15.06
CA HIS A 595 -5.95 25.02 14.31
C HIS A 595 -5.09 25.90 13.40
N ASP A 596 -5.64 26.29 12.26
CA ASP A 596 -5.05 27.31 11.40
C ASP A 596 -5.29 28.73 11.95
N SER A 597 -4.74 29.73 11.25
CA SER A 597 -4.90 31.15 11.60
C SER A 597 -6.34 31.67 11.49
N SER A 598 -7.23 30.94 10.79
CA SER A 598 -8.66 31.24 10.70
C SER A 598 -9.48 30.55 11.80
N GLY A 599 -8.85 29.71 12.63
CA GLY A 599 -9.49 28.96 13.70
C GLY A 599 -10.13 27.64 13.24
N ASN A 600 -9.86 27.18 12.02
CA ASN A 600 -10.34 25.88 11.55
C ASN A 600 -9.47 24.76 12.13
N LEU A 601 -10.08 23.63 12.52
CA LEU A 601 -9.34 22.43 12.91
C LEU A 601 -8.73 21.80 11.66
N VAL A 602 -7.39 21.74 11.60
CA VAL A 602 -6.63 21.20 10.45
C VAL A 602 -5.85 19.92 10.76
N GLY A 603 -5.82 19.53 12.04
CA GLY A 603 -5.26 18.26 12.51
C GLY A 603 -5.71 17.97 13.93
N SER A 604 -5.90 16.70 14.27
CA SER A 604 -6.31 16.33 15.63
C SER A 604 -5.88 14.93 15.99
N ASN A 605 -5.74 14.68 17.30
CA ASN A 605 -5.43 13.34 17.76
C ASN A 605 -5.95 13.11 19.18
N PHE A 606 -6.36 11.88 19.46
CA PHE A 606 -6.91 11.46 20.74
C PHE A 606 -6.24 10.19 21.22
N TYR A 607 -5.57 10.24 22.37
CA TYR A 607 -4.88 9.09 22.95
C TYR A 607 -5.56 8.68 24.24
N TRP A 608 -5.66 7.37 24.48
CA TRP A 608 -5.84 6.80 25.82
C TRP A 608 -4.47 6.29 26.27
N LEU A 609 -4.05 6.70 27.45
CA LEU A 609 -2.72 6.48 27.99
C LEU A 609 -2.83 5.87 29.39
N SER A 610 -1.75 5.22 29.83
CA SER A 610 -1.67 4.50 31.09
C SER A 610 -0.58 5.11 31.98
N THR A 611 -0.83 5.24 33.28
CA THR A 611 0.22 5.61 34.25
C THR A 611 1.18 4.45 34.52
N LYS A 612 0.77 3.21 34.23
CA LYS A 612 1.66 2.05 34.20
C LYS A 612 2.39 2.03 32.85
N PRO A 613 3.74 2.16 32.83
CA PRO A 613 4.49 2.16 31.59
C PRO A 613 4.41 0.83 30.85
N GLU A 614 4.27 0.91 29.53
CA GLU A 614 4.38 -0.23 28.63
C GLU A 614 5.83 -0.36 28.13
N THR A 615 6.50 -1.45 28.50
CA THR A 615 7.93 -1.66 28.24
C THR A 615 8.18 -2.96 27.49
N LEU A 616 9.30 -3.02 26.76
CA LEU A 616 9.65 -4.11 25.86
C LEU A 616 10.77 -4.97 26.44
N ASP A 617 10.68 -6.28 26.23
CA ASP A 617 11.71 -7.27 26.59
C ASP A 617 12.64 -7.50 25.39
N TRP A 618 13.55 -6.55 25.16
CA TRP A 618 14.45 -6.58 24.02
C TRP A 618 15.35 -7.82 23.97
N GLU A 619 15.71 -8.39 25.13
CA GLU A 619 16.53 -9.60 25.23
C GLU A 619 15.81 -10.84 24.68
N LYS A 620 14.46 -10.82 24.64
CA LYS A 620 13.62 -11.88 24.06
C LYS A 620 13.15 -11.57 22.66
N SER A 621 13.71 -10.55 22.01
CA SER A 621 13.39 -10.28 20.60
C SER A 621 13.79 -11.46 19.72
N ASN A 622 12.98 -11.72 18.70
CA ASN A 622 13.28 -12.67 17.64
C ASN A 622 13.01 -12.00 16.28
N TRP A 623 13.02 -12.78 15.21
CA TRP A 623 12.89 -12.25 13.85
C TRP A 623 11.52 -11.64 13.54
N TYR A 624 10.46 -11.98 14.30
CA TYR A 624 9.08 -11.56 14.03
C TYR A 624 8.40 -10.79 15.16
N THR A 625 8.98 -10.71 16.36
CA THR A 625 8.43 -9.93 17.48
C THR A 625 9.47 -9.53 18.53
N THR A 626 9.15 -8.49 19.28
CA THR A 626 9.77 -8.16 20.57
C THR A 626 8.68 -8.22 21.64
N PRO A 627 8.74 -9.19 22.57
CA PRO A 627 7.73 -9.33 23.61
C PRO A 627 7.59 -8.08 24.49
N THR A 628 6.39 -7.87 25.00
CA THR A 628 6.11 -6.80 25.97
C THR A 628 6.44 -7.31 27.38
N ALA A 629 7.32 -6.61 28.09
CA ALA A 629 7.72 -6.94 29.47
C ALA A 629 6.69 -6.46 30.51
N SER A 630 6.11 -5.28 30.28
CA SER A 630 5.05 -4.69 31.09
C SER A 630 4.02 -4.10 30.16
N TYR A 631 2.75 -4.45 30.34
CA TYR A 631 1.63 -3.90 29.55
C TYR A 631 1.06 -2.63 30.18
N ALA A 632 0.63 -1.69 29.34
CA ALA A 632 -0.23 -0.58 29.74
C ALA A 632 -1.50 -1.11 30.42
N ASP A 633 -2.05 -0.38 31.40
CA ASP A 633 -3.29 -0.75 32.08
C ASP A 633 -4.45 0.15 31.63
N TYR A 634 -5.30 -0.41 30.79
CA TYR A 634 -6.52 0.20 30.28
C TYR A 634 -7.79 -0.39 30.88
N THR A 635 -7.67 -1.24 31.92
CA THR A 635 -8.83 -1.91 32.53
C THR A 635 -9.82 -0.92 33.16
N ALA A 636 -9.34 0.25 33.58
CA ALA A 636 -10.17 1.32 34.12
C ALA A 636 -11.17 1.89 33.10
N LEU A 637 -10.97 1.69 31.78
CA LEU A 637 -11.95 2.06 30.76
C LEU A 637 -13.31 1.39 30.98
N SER A 638 -13.34 0.19 31.57
CA SER A 638 -14.59 -0.51 31.92
C SER A 638 -15.48 0.26 32.90
N GLN A 639 -14.92 1.25 33.62
CA GLN A 639 -15.61 2.09 34.60
C GLN A 639 -16.21 3.36 33.97
N LEU A 640 -15.99 3.60 32.67
CA LEU A 640 -16.60 4.73 31.97
C LEU A 640 -18.14 4.63 32.05
N PRO A 641 -18.85 5.67 32.53
CA PRO A 641 -20.30 5.66 32.55
C PRO A 641 -20.87 5.50 31.14
N LYS A 642 -22.02 4.84 31.01
CA LYS A 642 -22.73 4.76 29.73
C LYS A 642 -23.17 6.15 29.26
N VAL A 643 -23.02 6.43 27.96
CA VAL A 643 -23.33 7.69 27.32
C VAL A 643 -24.34 7.47 26.21
N LYS A 644 -25.48 8.15 26.31
CA LYS A 644 -26.45 8.24 25.24
C LYS A 644 -26.14 9.45 24.37
N LEU A 645 -25.73 9.20 23.13
CA LEU A 645 -25.47 10.25 22.15
C LEU A 645 -26.78 10.78 21.54
N THR A 646 -26.78 12.07 21.20
CA THR A 646 -27.77 12.61 20.27
C THR A 646 -27.23 12.42 18.86
N VAL A 647 -27.98 11.72 18.01
CA VAL A 647 -27.60 11.39 16.63
C VAL A 647 -28.64 12.00 15.69
N ALA A 648 -28.16 12.75 14.71
CA ALA A 648 -28.98 13.21 13.60
C ALA A 648 -28.25 12.89 12.30
N ASP A 649 -28.96 12.37 11.31
CA ASP A 649 -28.39 12.08 10.01
C ASP A 649 -29.24 12.64 8.86
N ARG A 650 -28.58 12.87 7.74
CA ARG A 650 -29.20 13.23 6.47
C ARG A 650 -28.47 12.53 5.34
N THR A 651 -29.19 12.09 4.32
CA THR A 651 -28.59 11.52 3.12
C THR A 651 -29.01 12.29 1.88
N GLU A 652 -28.03 12.56 1.03
CA GLU A 652 -28.22 13.10 -0.31
C GLU A 652 -27.64 12.14 -1.35
N ARG A 653 -28.30 12.04 -2.52
CA ARG A 653 -27.75 11.33 -3.68
C ARG A 653 -27.08 12.34 -4.60
N LYS A 654 -25.82 12.09 -4.95
CA LYS A 654 -25.00 12.91 -5.86
C LYS A 654 -24.49 12.02 -6.99
N GLY A 655 -25.28 11.92 -8.06
CA GLY A 655 -24.96 11.07 -9.20
C GLY A 655 -24.87 9.59 -8.79
N GLU A 656 -23.70 8.99 -9.02
CA GLU A 656 -23.42 7.58 -8.70
C GLU A 656 -23.15 7.33 -7.22
N GLU A 657 -22.98 8.39 -6.42
CA GLU A 657 -22.71 8.30 -4.98
C GLU A 657 -23.91 8.76 -4.15
N ALA A 658 -23.95 8.28 -2.91
CA ALA A 658 -24.80 8.77 -1.84
C ALA A 658 -23.91 9.18 -0.67
N ILE A 659 -24.22 10.35 -0.10
CA ILE A 659 -23.48 10.92 1.03
C ILE A 659 -24.43 10.99 2.21
N THR A 660 -24.07 10.31 3.30
CA THR A 660 -24.78 10.39 4.58
C THR A 660 -23.97 11.23 5.57
N SER A 661 -24.47 12.41 5.92
CA SER A 661 -23.88 13.24 6.98
C SER A 661 -24.50 12.86 8.32
N VAL A 662 -23.66 12.54 9.30
CA VAL A 662 -24.05 12.13 10.65
C VAL A 662 -23.51 13.16 11.65
N THR A 663 -24.40 13.84 12.33
CA THR A 663 -24.09 14.71 13.47
C THR A 663 -24.23 13.93 14.77
N LEU A 664 -23.12 13.82 15.49
CA LEU A 664 -23.03 13.28 16.85
C LEU A 664 -22.90 14.42 17.85
N GLU A 665 -23.63 14.35 18.95
CA GLU A 665 -23.48 15.25 20.08
C GLU A 665 -23.45 14.44 21.38
N ASN A 666 -22.47 14.74 22.25
CA ASN A 666 -22.36 14.15 23.57
C ASN A 666 -22.95 15.12 24.62
N PRO A 667 -24.23 14.97 25.00
CA PRO A 667 -24.87 15.85 25.99
C PRO A 667 -24.48 15.51 27.44
N SER A 668 -23.68 14.45 27.66
CA SER A 668 -23.35 13.95 28.99
C SER A 668 -22.13 14.67 29.59
N LYS A 669 -21.79 14.30 30.83
CA LYS A 669 -20.56 14.75 31.52
C LYS A 669 -19.40 13.76 31.39
N SER A 670 -19.60 12.66 30.67
CA SER A 670 -18.62 11.58 30.50
C SER A 670 -18.15 11.53 29.04
N LEU A 671 -16.97 10.97 28.81
CA LEU A 671 -16.47 10.71 27.47
C LEU A 671 -17.40 9.75 26.73
N ALA A 672 -17.79 10.04 25.49
CA ALA A 672 -18.27 9.01 24.58
C ALA A 672 -17.05 8.44 23.86
N PHE A 673 -16.63 7.24 24.23
CA PHE A 673 -15.33 6.70 23.86
C PHE A 673 -15.43 5.70 22.71
N PHE A 674 -14.55 5.91 21.71
CA PHE A 674 -14.33 4.99 20.58
C PHE A 674 -15.62 4.60 19.85
N VAL A 675 -16.36 5.62 19.42
CA VAL A 675 -17.66 5.57 18.76
C VAL A 675 -17.51 5.17 17.30
N ARG A 676 -18.04 3.99 16.96
CA ARG A 676 -18.09 3.46 15.60
C ARG A 676 -19.45 3.74 14.96
N LEU A 677 -19.40 4.21 13.72
CA LEU A 677 -20.54 4.45 12.85
C LEU A 677 -20.60 3.43 11.72
N LYS A 678 -21.82 3.01 11.38
CA LYS A 678 -22.12 2.23 10.17
C LYS A 678 -23.31 2.86 9.44
N VAL A 679 -23.36 2.67 8.13
CA VAL A 679 -24.56 2.94 7.32
C VAL A 679 -25.07 1.63 6.76
N ASN A 680 -26.31 1.29 7.07
CA ASN A 680 -26.96 0.04 6.68
C ASN A 680 -28.06 0.28 5.63
N LYS A 681 -28.40 -0.76 4.87
CA LYS A 681 -29.53 -0.79 3.92
C LYS A 681 -30.85 -0.91 4.66
N GLY A 682 -31.27 0.17 5.30
CA GLY A 682 -32.44 0.20 6.17
C GLY A 682 -32.14 -0.32 7.59
N LYS A 683 -33.09 -0.12 8.48
CA LYS A 683 -32.93 -0.49 9.90
C LYS A 683 -32.81 -2.01 10.03
N GLY A 684 -31.66 -2.48 10.54
CA GLY A 684 -31.36 -3.91 10.69
C GLY A 684 -30.98 -4.63 9.39
N GLY A 685 -30.80 -3.90 8.29
CA GLY A 685 -30.27 -4.45 7.03
C GLY A 685 -28.76 -4.57 7.04
N ASP A 686 -28.21 -5.10 5.95
CA ASP A 686 -26.76 -5.25 5.78
C ASP A 686 -26.05 -3.90 5.75
N GLU A 687 -24.82 -3.86 6.25
CA GLU A 687 -23.95 -2.69 6.12
C GLU A 687 -23.65 -2.44 4.63
N ILE A 688 -23.65 -1.17 4.25
CA ILE A 688 -23.28 -0.73 2.92
C ILE A 688 -21.76 -0.71 2.83
N LEU A 689 -21.20 -1.62 2.04
CA LEU A 689 -19.77 -1.70 1.75
C LEU A 689 -19.55 -1.72 0.23
N PRO A 690 -18.45 -1.12 -0.27
CA PRO A 690 -17.49 -0.32 0.48
C PRO A 690 -18.04 1.06 0.83
N VAL A 691 -17.56 1.62 1.94
CA VAL A 691 -17.95 2.94 2.46
C VAL A 691 -16.71 3.73 2.86
N VAL A 692 -16.67 5.00 2.45
CA VAL A 692 -15.61 5.93 2.83
C VAL A 692 -16.16 6.88 3.88
N TRP A 693 -15.65 6.77 5.10
CA TRP A 693 -15.98 7.69 6.19
C TRP A 693 -14.96 8.81 6.27
N GLN A 694 -15.40 10.05 6.39
CA GLN A 694 -14.54 11.20 6.71
C GLN A 694 -13.72 10.94 7.97
N ASP A 695 -14.37 10.44 9.01
CA ASP A 695 -13.78 10.05 10.30
C ASP A 695 -14.70 8.98 10.95
N ASN A 696 -14.14 8.08 11.75
CA ASN A 696 -14.86 7.00 12.43
C ASN A 696 -14.03 6.50 13.64
N TYR A 697 -14.61 5.69 14.52
CA TYR A 697 -14.01 5.31 15.81
C TYR A 697 -13.62 6.53 16.66
N VAL A 698 -14.45 7.58 16.58
CA VAL A 698 -14.20 8.89 17.18
C VAL A 698 -14.46 8.88 18.68
N SER A 699 -13.84 9.81 19.42
CA SER A 699 -14.19 10.06 20.82
C SER A 699 -14.70 11.49 20.98
N LEU A 700 -15.84 11.65 21.66
CA LEU A 700 -16.48 12.96 21.89
C LEU A 700 -16.37 13.36 23.36
N LEU A 701 -15.72 14.50 23.62
CA LEU A 701 -15.67 15.09 24.95
C LEU A 701 -17.07 15.53 25.42
N PRO A 702 -17.28 15.76 26.73
CA PRO A 702 -18.52 16.34 27.24
C PRO A 702 -18.91 17.63 26.52
N GLY A 703 -20.13 17.69 25.99
CA GLY A 703 -20.65 18.83 25.22
C GLY A 703 -20.12 18.95 23.79
N GLU A 704 -19.25 18.04 23.33
CA GLU A 704 -18.72 18.07 21.97
C GLU A 704 -19.79 17.66 20.96
N LYS A 705 -19.81 18.39 19.84
CA LYS A 705 -20.62 18.10 18.67
C LYS A 705 -19.71 17.94 17.46
N ARG A 706 -19.90 16.87 16.70
CA ARG A 706 -19.11 16.54 15.50
C ARG A 706 -20.02 16.07 14.39
N GLU A 707 -19.80 16.60 13.18
CA GLU A 707 -20.40 16.05 11.97
C GLU A 707 -19.34 15.26 11.20
N VAL A 708 -19.70 14.06 10.76
CA VAL A 708 -18.88 13.20 9.91
C VAL A 708 -19.71 12.70 8.73
N THR A 709 -19.07 12.45 7.60
CA THR A 709 -19.76 12.02 6.38
C THR A 709 -19.35 10.60 5.98
N ALA A 710 -20.30 9.84 5.45
CA ALA A 710 -20.08 8.55 4.80
C ALA A 710 -20.45 8.65 3.32
N THR A 711 -19.53 8.27 2.43
CA THR A 711 -19.74 8.22 0.99
C THR A 711 -19.71 6.77 0.51
N TYR A 712 -20.75 6.36 -0.20
CA TYR A 712 -20.91 5.01 -0.75
C TYR A 712 -21.67 5.08 -2.08
N ARG A 713 -21.69 4.00 -2.87
CA ARG A 713 -22.37 4.05 -4.16
C ARG A 713 -23.88 4.04 -3.97
N SER A 714 -24.56 4.89 -4.73
CA SER A 714 -26.03 4.95 -4.77
C SER A 714 -26.67 3.60 -5.14
N GLN A 715 -25.98 2.78 -5.95
CA GLN A 715 -26.45 1.46 -6.35
C GLN A 715 -26.42 0.44 -5.19
N ASP A 716 -25.45 0.54 -4.28
CA ASP A 716 -25.34 -0.41 -3.16
C ASP A 716 -26.48 -0.17 -2.17
N LEU A 717 -26.91 1.08 -2.00
CA LEU A 717 -28.12 1.42 -1.23
C LEU A 717 -29.41 0.95 -1.92
N GLY A 718 -29.44 0.93 -3.26
CA GLY A 718 -30.63 0.55 -4.04
C GLY A 718 -31.82 1.48 -3.76
N ALA A 719 -33.01 0.91 -3.52
CA ALA A 719 -34.22 1.67 -3.16
C ALA A 719 -34.41 1.83 -1.63
N ALA A 720 -33.53 1.26 -0.81
CA ALA A 720 -33.64 1.34 0.63
C ALA A 720 -33.38 2.78 1.14
N GLN A 721 -33.93 3.09 2.31
CA GLN A 721 -33.52 4.27 3.07
C GLN A 721 -32.28 3.89 3.90
N PRO A 722 -31.23 4.70 3.91
CA PRO A 722 -30.06 4.42 4.74
C PRO A 722 -30.44 4.50 6.22
N ALA A 723 -29.83 3.65 7.03
CA ALA A 723 -29.97 3.71 8.48
C ALA A 723 -28.59 3.78 9.12
N VAL A 724 -28.37 4.81 9.95
CA VAL A 724 -27.14 4.96 10.71
C VAL A 724 -27.22 4.12 11.98
N GLU A 725 -26.19 3.31 12.22
CA GLU A 725 -26.01 2.58 13.47
C GLU A 725 -24.79 3.15 14.20
N VAL A 726 -24.96 3.44 15.48
CA VAL A 726 -23.93 4.00 16.36
C VAL A 726 -23.65 3.01 17.47
N SER A 727 -22.39 2.66 17.65
CA SER A 727 -21.89 1.78 18.72
C SER A 727 -20.61 2.36 19.29
N GLY A 728 -20.15 1.89 20.44
CA GLY A 728 -18.88 2.35 21.03
C GLY A 728 -18.62 1.66 22.36
N TRP A 729 -17.48 1.97 22.97
CA TRP A 729 -17.06 1.36 24.24
C TRP A 729 -18.10 1.51 25.35
N ASN A 730 -18.62 2.72 25.51
CA ASN A 730 -19.60 3.07 26.52
C ASN A 730 -20.83 3.78 25.94
N VAL A 731 -21.14 3.58 24.65
CA VAL A 731 -22.34 4.17 24.02
C VAL A 731 -23.53 3.22 24.09
N GLU A 732 -24.72 3.77 24.31
CA GLU A 732 -26.02 3.05 24.33
C GLU A 732 -27.04 3.57 23.31
#